data_AF-A0A9P8S619-F1
#
_entry.id   AF-A0A9P8S619-F1
#
_cell.length_a   1.000
_cell.length_b   1.000
_cell.length_c   1.000
_cell.angle_alpha   90.00
_cell.angle_beta   90.00
_cell.angle_gamma   90.00
#
_symmetry.space_group_name_H-M   'P 1'
#
loop_
_entity.id
_entity.type
_entity.pdbx_description
1 polymer ?
#
loop_
_entity_poly.entity_id
_entity_poly.type
_entity_poly.pdbx_seq_one_letter_code
_entity_poly.pdbx_strand_id
1 'polypeptide(L)'
;MKLPHFVEALFFALHATGSKASDANNRGHGHEAKKPNFIFIMTDDQDLHLNSLDYQPVVQKEFVQKGTWFKKHFCTVALCCPSRVSLLTGKAAHNTNVTDVHPPFGGYTKFVAQGLNENYLPVWLQQAGYNTYYAGKLMNGQTTTSYNKPFAKGWTRSDFLLDPGTYIYNNASMVLDNGAFEYRTGRYSTDVIANRSIEFLDNAIAAEAPFFLGITPIGPHSETVITADGPLFKEPVPAERHRGMFPDAKVPRTPNFKPEVPGSVGYFATLPKLTDDQIKYNDDFYRLRLQSLQSVDDLVSSVISKLEAHPHILANTYLFYTTDNGFHIGQHRLPPGKTCNKEEDINIPFLARGPGIAAGAVATFPTSHTDLVPTFFNLAGIPLHEDFDGEPIPLTEKSQSSNKFTKHEHVSVEFWGGGLLEGSIYIDHGRHFKKNTYKSLRVVSQEYDFSYCVWCTNEHELYDMKVDTSQMHNLYGSVLSTSGFSIPQLTARLDSLLLTLKSCKGKVCRRPWEALFPAGQVHSLGDAMHHEYHQFFANQEKVTFSACLDGYITSAEGALMAKSYTADKAINSTYYNGARGSTFSLRCRRCGEESQDGNVYEPSEEFLNAPDIERPTRAKDDPNTYEAEAPSSLEDAFFALVAILNDMDRMRSRVEWIWSNYRAGLFDVTSAAIATNTAIGLVRDMMDGVLPIFDAHGGYHRMLQKFYVVQCLNKGFAIEDLFLENKDNFNYDTYDVAERVYLMAYRYLEGFAAVLEPNQVPIYKDGIFGTYDPSSNRSTKTGLAKFQDDRALVMPYFSELITIVMGLPNWPIEDEFLRGMAQIHKTKQIPFYSVFATQVFLDISYTLKEHVDSGYHTMVTHMNFISNDIKEHFSFHRDLKIVNWPESNDRVLRKVQTSIEWLAKDPLLQVQNKLCQRMGRGPRVGAGHRLFRMSPLMSGLTLYFFRSQYHEIGLSLADAWGSLQYCEHLYNATRQHDPLLKRWTDMDVVRTLLDMDSFYVGSEAPRTPDEQFKKFCLQIGVSAAAFSKDRRKGKRVASKAGPRGIKPNAPVHHMFASRYREKVTFSITAEQLDQIIDLSLYEEEFDEEGGLLLGQIEDSKKVEEKKRLREQYNKGIRRKGATRGSRMAAECMIKKLAFALQAETLEFSFPYAQMHRWCWRLLRAVKEACDPLLRQIYGPDYLSNETELPFVVGYIFLLASGADRGKQTMQPLEEATRALEGMVEPAGDFITERVLGEMLSIPINVVDESDK
;
A
#
# COMPACT_ATOMS: atom_id res chain seq x y z
N MET A 1 22.21 -3.29 -33.24
CA MET A 1 23.01 -2.20 -32.66
C MET A 1 24.41 -2.75 -32.45
N LYS A 2 25.45 -2.20 -33.09
CA LYS A 2 26.84 -2.60 -32.80
C LYS A 2 27.09 -2.29 -31.32
N LEU A 3 27.72 -3.19 -30.57
CA LEU A 3 28.16 -2.85 -29.22
C LEU A 3 29.14 -1.67 -29.31
N PRO A 4 29.13 -0.70 -28.37
CA PRO A 4 30.17 0.32 -28.32
C PRO A 4 31.55 -0.37 -28.23
N HIS A 5 32.55 0.14 -28.94
CA HIS A 5 33.89 -0.48 -29.03
C HIS A 5 34.53 -0.74 -27.66
N PHE A 6 34.26 0.10 -26.66
CA PHE A 6 34.71 -0.13 -25.28
C PHE A 6 34.16 -1.42 -24.69
N VAL A 7 32.87 -1.71 -24.91
CA VAL A 7 32.22 -2.92 -24.40
C VAL A 7 32.83 -4.14 -25.10
N GLU A 8 33.10 -4.06 -26.41
CA GLU A 8 33.81 -5.11 -27.15
C GLU A 8 35.25 -5.32 -26.64
N ALA A 9 36.00 -4.26 -26.36
CA ALA A 9 37.34 -4.32 -25.77
C ALA A 9 37.31 -4.97 -24.36
N LEU A 10 36.31 -4.63 -23.54
CA LEU A 10 36.06 -5.25 -22.24
C LEU A 10 35.74 -6.74 -22.36
N PHE A 11 34.96 -7.13 -23.37
CA PHE A 11 34.67 -8.54 -23.67
C PHE A 11 35.96 -9.31 -23.99
N PHE A 12 36.90 -8.75 -24.74
CA PHE A 12 38.18 -9.40 -25.05
C PHE A 12 39.11 -9.52 -23.83
N ALA A 13 39.21 -8.47 -23.00
CA ALA A 13 40.05 -8.47 -21.80
C ALA A 13 39.59 -9.52 -20.76
N LEU A 14 38.27 -9.64 -20.55
CA LEU A 14 37.69 -10.57 -19.57
C LEU A 14 37.76 -12.05 -19.99
N HIS A 15 37.79 -12.38 -21.29
CA HIS A 15 37.70 -13.76 -21.79
C HIS A 15 38.97 -14.61 -21.61
N ALA A 16 40.07 -14.00 -21.17
CA ALA A 16 41.37 -14.64 -21.32
C ALA A 16 42.04 -15.01 -19.98
N THR A 17 41.39 -14.82 -18.83
CA THR A 17 41.89 -15.27 -17.52
C THR A 17 41.63 -16.78 -17.31
N GLY A 18 42.66 -17.60 -17.50
CA GLY A 18 42.61 -19.01 -17.10
C GLY A 18 43.98 -19.67 -17.09
N SER A 19 44.58 -19.85 -15.91
CA SER A 19 45.53 -20.95 -15.62
C SER A 19 45.83 -21.09 -14.12
N LYS A 20 45.60 -22.32 -13.64
CA LYS A 20 46.30 -23.12 -12.61
C LYS A 20 46.61 -22.53 -11.23
N ALA A 21 46.07 -23.19 -10.19
CA ALA A 21 46.89 -23.97 -9.24
C ALA A 21 45.97 -24.96 -8.49
N SER A 22 46.37 -26.23 -8.49
CA SER A 22 45.86 -27.28 -7.64
C SER A 22 46.49 -27.16 -6.25
N ASP A 23 45.71 -27.29 -5.19
CA ASP A 23 46.22 -27.95 -4.00
C ASP A 23 45.10 -28.68 -3.26
N ALA A 24 45.42 -29.93 -2.93
CA ALA A 24 44.58 -30.83 -2.17
C ALA A 24 44.59 -30.41 -0.70
N ASN A 25 43.41 -30.41 -0.08
CA ASN A 25 43.37 -30.79 1.32
C ASN A 25 42.07 -31.50 1.70
N ASN A 26 42.29 -32.67 2.26
CA ASN A 26 41.32 -33.66 2.67
C ASN A 26 40.64 -33.17 3.96
N ARG A 27 39.32 -32.92 3.95
CA ARG A 27 38.49 -32.86 5.16
C ARG A 27 37.21 -33.66 4.93
N GLY A 28 36.96 -34.55 5.89
CA GLY A 28 36.04 -35.69 5.81
C GLY A 28 34.63 -35.35 5.38
N HIS A 29 34.06 -36.26 4.59
CA HIS A 29 32.65 -36.31 4.24
C HIS A 29 31.82 -36.66 5.48
N GLY A 30 31.30 -35.65 6.15
CA GLY A 30 29.98 -35.79 6.77
C GLY A 30 28.96 -35.80 5.62
N HIS A 31 28.14 -36.84 5.55
CA HIS A 31 27.03 -36.88 4.60
C HIS A 31 26.12 -35.67 4.84
N GLU A 32 26.21 -34.64 3.99
CA GLU A 32 25.15 -33.62 3.91
C GLU A 32 23.85 -34.34 3.55
N ALA A 33 22.84 -34.24 4.41
CA ALA A 33 21.55 -34.83 4.15
C ALA A 33 20.95 -34.20 2.88
N LYS A 34 20.62 -35.01 1.87
CA LYS A 34 19.97 -34.53 0.64
C LYS A 34 18.64 -33.85 0.99
N LYS A 35 18.38 -32.68 0.39
CA LYS A 35 17.08 -32.00 0.49
C LYS A 35 15.97 -32.92 -0.04
N PRO A 36 14.79 -32.98 0.61
CA PRO A 36 13.69 -33.84 0.17
C PRO A 36 13.00 -33.32 -1.09
N ASN A 37 12.17 -34.15 -1.70
CA ASN A 37 11.22 -33.75 -2.75
C ASN A 37 9.80 -33.64 -2.19
N PHE A 38 8.94 -32.91 -2.88
CA PHE A 38 7.54 -32.72 -2.51
C PHE A 38 6.62 -33.01 -3.70
N ILE A 39 5.59 -33.82 -3.48
CA ILE A 39 4.46 -34.00 -4.40
C ILE A 39 3.20 -33.67 -3.63
N PHE A 40 2.46 -32.68 -4.13
CA PHE A 40 1.26 -32.14 -3.50
C PHE A 40 0.07 -32.32 -4.44
N ILE A 41 -0.84 -33.23 -4.09
CA ILE A 41 -2.05 -33.54 -4.85
C ILE A 41 -3.23 -32.86 -4.16
N MET A 42 -3.97 -32.01 -4.88
CA MET A 42 -5.12 -31.30 -4.34
C MET A 42 -6.32 -31.35 -5.29
N THR A 43 -7.40 -31.99 -4.83
CA THR A 43 -8.70 -31.97 -5.51
C THR A 43 -9.42 -30.64 -5.29
N ASP A 44 -10.56 -30.47 -5.97
CA ASP A 44 -11.41 -29.29 -5.86
C ASP A 44 -12.78 -29.71 -5.35
N ASP A 45 -13.22 -29.12 -4.23
CA ASP A 45 -14.48 -29.43 -3.54
C ASP A 45 -14.61 -30.85 -2.97
N GLN A 46 -13.55 -31.62 -2.73
CA GLN A 46 -13.75 -32.99 -2.21
C GLN A 46 -14.26 -32.99 -0.76
N ASP A 47 -15.38 -33.66 -0.49
CA ASP A 47 -15.91 -33.78 0.87
C ASP A 47 -15.13 -34.80 1.72
N LEU A 48 -15.06 -34.57 3.03
CA LEU A 48 -14.71 -35.61 4.00
C LEU A 48 -15.97 -36.30 4.54
N HIS A 49 -16.97 -35.49 4.89
CA HIS A 49 -18.13 -35.92 5.68
C HIS A 49 -19.24 -36.59 4.86
N LEU A 50 -19.13 -36.64 3.53
CA LEU A 50 -20.03 -37.43 2.67
C LEU A 50 -19.36 -38.75 2.23
N ASN A 51 -18.27 -39.17 2.89
CA ASN A 51 -17.56 -40.43 2.68
C ASN A 51 -16.92 -40.57 1.29
N SER A 52 -16.57 -39.47 0.60
CA SER A 52 -15.98 -39.57 -0.74
C SER A 52 -14.66 -40.36 -0.79
N LEU A 53 -13.83 -40.25 0.27
CA LEU A 53 -12.56 -40.99 0.40
C LEU A 53 -12.73 -42.52 0.39
N ASP A 54 -13.88 -43.05 0.82
CA ASP A 54 -14.12 -44.49 0.86
C ASP A 54 -14.24 -45.09 -0.56
N TYR A 55 -14.49 -44.23 -1.55
CA TYR A 55 -14.59 -44.60 -2.96
C TYR A 55 -13.28 -44.40 -3.73
N GLN A 56 -12.17 -44.04 -3.07
CA GLN A 56 -10.85 -43.86 -3.71
C GLN A 56 -9.86 -44.92 -3.21
N PRO A 57 -9.92 -46.16 -3.72
CA PRO A 57 -9.15 -47.28 -3.21
C PRO A 57 -7.63 -47.07 -3.29
N VAL A 58 -7.12 -46.36 -4.31
CA VAL A 58 -5.69 -46.09 -4.42
C VAL A 58 -5.26 -45.05 -3.39
N VAL A 59 -6.02 -43.97 -3.19
CA VAL A 59 -5.74 -42.99 -2.11
C VAL A 59 -5.78 -43.68 -0.73
N GLN A 60 -6.78 -44.53 -0.47
CA GLN A 60 -6.86 -45.32 0.77
C GLN A 60 -5.61 -46.18 0.97
N LYS A 61 -5.20 -46.93 -0.06
CA LYS A 61 -4.02 -47.79 0.01
C LYS A 61 -2.71 -46.99 0.15
N GLU A 62 -2.55 -45.92 -0.63
CA GLU A 62 -1.25 -45.27 -0.81
C GLU A 62 -1.02 -44.11 0.16
N PHE A 63 -2.07 -43.51 0.71
CA PHE A 63 -1.98 -42.40 1.66
C PHE A 63 -2.51 -42.76 3.05
N VAL A 64 -3.68 -43.41 3.16
CA VAL A 64 -4.25 -43.75 4.49
C VAL A 64 -3.47 -44.89 5.13
N GLN A 65 -3.26 -46.02 4.42
CA GLN A 65 -2.58 -47.19 4.99
C GLN A 65 -1.05 -47.01 5.09
N LYS A 66 -0.44 -46.26 4.16
CA LYS A 66 1.02 -46.06 4.09
C LYS A 66 1.49 -44.71 4.64
N GLY A 67 0.58 -43.87 5.12
CA GLY A 67 0.88 -42.55 5.66
C GLY A 67 0.09 -42.27 6.95
N THR A 68 0.05 -40.99 7.33
CA THR A 68 -0.72 -40.50 8.48
C THR A 68 -1.92 -39.69 7.99
N TRP A 69 -3.09 -39.97 8.56
CA TRP A 69 -4.31 -39.20 8.32
C TRP A 69 -4.52 -38.15 9.42
N PHE A 70 -4.59 -36.88 9.03
CA PHE A 70 -4.91 -35.76 9.90
C PHE A 70 -6.42 -35.50 9.84
N LYS A 71 -7.17 -36.09 10.78
CA LYS A 71 -8.64 -36.13 10.75
C LYS A 71 -9.31 -34.79 11.06
N LYS A 72 -8.54 -33.83 11.59
CA LYS A 72 -9.00 -32.49 11.98
C LYS A 72 -8.20 -31.43 11.22
N HIS A 73 -8.20 -31.55 9.89
CA HIS A 73 -7.59 -30.56 9.01
C HIS A 73 -8.68 -29.67 8.42
N PHE A 74 -8.50 -28.35 8.51
CA PHE A 74 -9.52 -27.40 8.14
C PHE A 74 -9.05 -26.45 7.04
N CYS A 75 -9.90 -26.16 6.06
CA CYS A 75 -9.69 -24.99 5.20
C CYS A 75 -10.01 -23.72 6.01
N THR A 76 -9.27 -22.64 5.77
CA THR A 76 -9.51 -21.35 6.45
C THR A 76 -10.62 -20.54 5.80
N VAL A 77 -11.00 -20.89 4.56
CA VAL A 77 -12.13 -20.31 3.82
C VAL A 77 -12.75 -21.42 2.95
N ALA A 78 -14.05 -21.68 3.06
CA ALA A 78 -14.76 -22.67 2.26
C ALA A 78 -15.09 -22.17 0.83
N LEU A 79 -14.09 -21.63 0.12
CA LEU A 79 -14.20 -21.09 -1.23
C LEU A 79 -12.86 -21.17 -1.96
N CYS A 80 -12.87 -21.63 -3.22
CA CYS A 80 -11.66 -22.06 -3.92
C CYS A 80 -10.50 -21.04 -3.96
N CYS A 81 -10.72 -19.83 -4.49
CA CYS A 81 -9.64 -18.84 -4.67
C CYS A 81 -9.00 -18.38 -3.35
N PRO A 82 -9.75 -17.86 -2.36
CA PRO A 82 -9.15 -17.43 -1.09
C PRO A 82 -8.53 -18.60 -0.30
N SER A 83 -9.11 -19.80 -0.38
CA SER A 83 -8.56 -21.00 0.23
C SER A 83 -7.19 -21.38 -0.35
N ARG A 84 -7.10 -21.48 -1.68
CA ARG A 84 -5.85 -21.77 -2.39
C ARG A 84 -4.78 -20.71 -2.15
N VAL A 85 -5.16 -19.44 -2.05
CA VAL A 85 -4.21 -18.36 -1.72
C VAL A 85 -3.71 -18.51 -0.29
N SER A 86 -4.57 -18.85 0.67
CA SER A 86 -4.16 -19.11 2.06
C SER A 86 -3.16 -20.29 2.13
N LEU A 87 -3.46 -21.36 1.41
CA LEU A 87 -2.63 -22.55 1.28
C LEU A 87 -1.24 -22.27 0.68
N LEU A 88 -1.16 -21.40 -0.32
CA LEU A 88 0.09 -21.09 -1.04
C LEU A 88 0.92 -19.98 -0.36
N THR A 89 0.35 -19.22 0.56
CA THR A 89 1.03 -18.10 1.23
C THR A 89 1.30 -18.35 2.71
N GLY A 90 0.62 -19.33 3.34
CA GLY A 90 0.68 -19.56 4.77
C GLY A 90 0.00 -18.45 5.58
N LYS A 91 -0.95 -17.72 4.98
CA LYS A 91 -1.62 -16.55 5.57
C LYS A 91 -3.13 -16.67 5.51
N ALA A 92 -3.82 -16.15 6.51
CA ALA A 92 -5.28 -16.08 6.53
C ALA A 92 -5.81 -15.11 5.45
N ALA A 93 -7.06 -15.27 5.01
CA ALA A 93 -7.63 -14.51 3.90
C ALA A 93 -7.78 -13.01 4.25
N HIS A 94 -8.06 -12.66 5.52
CA HIS A 94 -8.05 -11.26 5.96
C HIS A 94 -6.64 -10.62 5.88
N ASN A 95 -5.56 -11.41 5.87
CA ASN A 95 -4.18 -10.94 5.72
C ASN A 95 -3.69 -10.90 4.29
N THR A 96 -4.21 -11.77 3.42
CA THR A 96 -3.94 -11.74 1.98
C THR A 96 -4.82 -10.74 1.25
N ASN A 97 -5.96 -10.37 1.85
CA ASN A 97 -7.01 -9.54 1.24
C ASN A 97 -7.55 -10.12 -0.07
N VAL A 98 -7.41 -11.44 -0.27
CA VAL A 98 -8.09 -12.20 -1.32
C VAL A 98 -9.19 -12.99 -0.61
N THR A 99 -10.44 -12.55 -0.75
CA THR A 99 -11.59 -13.03 0.05
C THR A 99 -12.76 -13.55 -0.79
N ASP A 100 -12.70 -13.38 -2.11
CA ASP A 100 -13.70 -13.90 -3.07
C ASP A 100 -13.00 -14.61 -4.24
N VAL A 101 -13.75 -15.17 -5.19
CA VAL A 101 -13.26 -15.69 -6.47
C VAL A 101 -13.26 -14.64 -7.59
N HIS A 102 -13.98 -13.51 -7.43
CA HIS A 102 -14.13 -12.46 -8.42
C HIS A 102 -13.56 -11.09 -7.96
N PRO A 103 -13.11 -10.22 -8.88
CA PRO A 103 -12.78 -8.83 -8.56
C PRO A 103 -13.99 -8.06 -8.00
N PRO A 104 -13.79 -7.06 -7.11
CA PRO A 104 -12.51 -6.51 -6.66
C PRO A 104 -11.89 -7.24 -5.45
N PHE A 105 -12.56 -8.25 -4.89
CA PHE A 105 -12.15 -8.91 -3.64
C PHE A 105 -11.38 -10.21 -3.86
N GLY A 106 -11.34 -10.71 -5.10
CA GLY A 106 -10.89 -12.04 -5.44
C GLY A 106 -10.24 -12.18 -6.80
N GLY A 107 -9.77 -13.41 -7.06
CA GLY A 107 -9.21 -13.82 -8.34
C GLY A 107 -7.73 -13.46 -8.55
N TYR A 108 -7.15 -14.03 -9.62
CA TYR A 108 -5.72 -13.89 -9.95
C TYR A 108 -5.26 -12.44 -10.08
N THR A 109 -6.09 -11.54 -10.60
CA THR A 109 -5.77 -10.11 -10.69
C THR A 109 -5.61 -9.45 -9.32
N LYS A 110 -6.48 -9.78 -8.36
CA LYS A 110 -6.34 -9.31 -6.97
C LYS A 110 -5.09 -9.90 -6.32
N PHE A 111 -4.84 -11.20 -6.49
CA PHE A 111 -3.63 -11.87 -6.02
C PHE A 111 -2.35 -11.16 -6.50
N VAL A 112 -2.28 -10.81 -7.79
CA VAL A 112 -1.17 -10.03 -8.35
C VAL A 112 -1.13 -8.62 -7.77
N ALA A 113 -2.25 -7.91 -7.69
CA ALA A 113 -2.32 -6.54 -7.17
C ALA A 113 -1.93 -6.43 -5.68
N GLN A 114 -2.07 -7.50 -4.90
CA GLN A 114 -1.58 -7.60 -3.52
C GLN A 114 -0.08 -7.93 -3.43
N GLY A 115 0.62 -8.06 -4.57
CA GLY A 115 2.05 -8.40 -4.61
C GLY A 115 2.34 -9.87 -4.25
N LEU A 116 1.32 -10.73 -4.20
CA LEU A 116 1.47 -12.12 -3.78
C LEU A 116 2.12 -13.00 -4.85
N ASN A 117 2.09 -12.59 -6.12
CA ASN A 117 2.81 -13.27 -7.20
C ASN A 117 4.34 -13.21 -7.05
N GLU A 118 4.88 -12.40 -6.12
CA GLU A 118 6.30 -12.42 -5.74
C GLU A 118 6.53 -13.14 -4.39
N ASN A 119 5.46 -13.42 -3.63
CA ASN A 119 5.51 -13.76 -2.22
C ASN A 119 4.58 -14.94 -1.90
N TYR A 120 4.87 -16.09 -2.50
CA TYR A 120 4.14 -17.34 -2.28
C TYR A 120 5.04 -18.57 -2.52
N LEU A 121 4.60 -19.74 -2.04
CA LEU A 121 5.36 -20.99 -1.93
C LEU A 121 6.32 -21.32 -3.10
N PRO A 122 5.87 -21.37 -4.37
CA PRO A 122 6.74 -21.75 -5.49
C PRO A 122 7.92 -20.79 -5.68
N VAL A 123 7.73 -19.48 -5.44
CA VAL A 123 8.83 -18.50 -5.54
C VAL A 123 9.88 -18.75 -4.47
N TRP A 124 9.45 -19.02 -3.23
CA TRP A 124 10.36 -19.30 -2.12
C TRP A 124 11.10 -20.64 -2.32
N LEU A 125 10.43 -21.67 -2.84
CA LEU A 125 11.06 -22.94 -3.16
C LEU A 125 12.12 -22.79 -4.27
N GLN A 126 11.84 -22.00 -5.32
CA GLN A 126 12.85 -21.70 -6.35
C GLN A 126 14.06 -20.97 -5.77
N GLN A 127 13.83 -19.99 -4.88
CA GLN A 127 14.92 -19.29 -4.18
C GLN A 127 15.75 -20.25 -3.32
N ALA A 128 15.14 -21.28 -2.75
CA ALA A 128 15.81 -22.34 -1.99
C ALA A 128 16.47 -23.43 -2.86
N GLY A 129 16.40 -23.31 -4.19
CA GLY A 129 17.06 -24.19 -5.16
C GLY A 129 16.23 -25.40 -5.62
N TYR A 130 14.91 -25.38 -5.43
CA TYR A 130 14.01 -26.41 -5.93
C TYR A 130 13.59 -26.15 -7.38
N ASN A 131 13.46 -27.23 -8.16
CA ASN A 131 12.66 -27.17 -9.38
C ASN A 131 11.18 -27.26 -9.02
N THR A 132 10.36 -26.40 -9.60
CA THR A 132 8.95 -26.27 -9.26
C THR A 132 8.07 -26.55 -10.48
N TYR A 133 7.17 -27.51 -10.33
CA TYR A 133 6.29 -28.00 -11.39
C TYR A 133 4.83 -27.88 -10.95
N TYR A 134 3.92 -27.55 -11.86
CA TYR A 134 2.50 -27.45 -11.55
C TYR A 134 1.61 -27.85 -12.71
N ALA A 135 0.65 -28.74 -12.49
CA ALA A 135 -0.37 -29.11 -13.47
C ALA A 135 -1.78 -28.97 -12.87
N GLY A 136 -2.64 -28.19 -13.50
CA GLY A 136 -4.05 -28.07 -13.13
C GLY A 136 -4.50 -26.65 -12.77
N LYS A 137 -5.50 -26.52 -11.89
CA LYS A 137 -6.08 -25.23 -11.49
C LYS A 137 -5.18 -24.54 -10.45
N LEU A 138 -4.69 -23.35 -10.76
CA LEU A 138 -3.97 -22.52 -9.79
C LEU A 138 -4.95 -21.80 -8.84
N MET A 139 -5.82 -20.96 -9.40
CA MET A 139 -6.89 -20.24 -8.68
C MET A 139 -7.89 -19.63 -9.69
N ASN A 140 -9.03 -19.15 -9.22
CA ASN A 140 -10.02 -18.46 -10.06
C ASN A 140 -9.49 -17.13 -10.62
N GLY A 141 -10.07 -16.66 -11.73
CA GLY A 141 -9.76 -15.36 -12.31
C GLY A 141 -8.45 -15.32 -13.12
N GLN A 142 -7.75 -16.46 -13.23
CA GLN A 142 -6.68 -16.63 -14.23
C GLN A 142 -7.34 -17.00 -15.56
N THR A 143 -7.56 -16.00 -16.42
CA THR A 143 -8.39 -16.18 -17.62
C THR A 143 -7.55 -16.33 -18.88
N THR A 144 -8.17 -16.81 -19.96
CA THR A 144 -7.58 -16.85 -21.32
C THR A 144 -7.10 -15.48 -21.84
N THR A 145 -7.50 -14.37 -21.22
CA THR A 145 -7.12 -13.00 -21.62
C THR A 145 -6.17 -12.28 -20.64
N SER A 146 -6.01 -12.81 -19.42
CA SER A 146 -5.22 -12.20 -18.35
C SER A 146 -4.10 -13.09 -17.78
N TYR A 147 -4.04 -14.38 -18.14
CA TYR A 147 -3.08 -15.35 -17.58
C TYR A 147 -1.61 -14.94 -17.72
N ASN A 148 -1.28 -14.11 -18.71
CA ASN A 148 0.07 -13.62 -19.00
C ASN A 148 0.30 -12.16 -18.56
N LYS A 149 -0.59 -11.58 -17.75
CA LYS A 149 -0.54 -10.16 -17.32
C LYS A 149 -0.56 -10.01 -15.79
N PRO A 150 0.52 -10.37 -15.08
CA PRO A 150 1.70 -11.11 -15.53
C PRO A 150 1.48 -12.63 -15.46
N PHE A 151 2.43 -13.42 -15.98
CA PHE A 151 2.49 -14.85 -15.71
C PHE A 151 2.68 -15.15 -14.22
N ALA A 152 2.17 -16.30 -13.77
CA ALA A 152 2.39 -16.78 -12.42
C ALA A 152 3.87 -17.12 -12.25
N LYS A 153 4.52 -16.57 -11.23
CA LYS A 153 5.98 -16.71 -11.04
C LYS A 153 6.34 -17.93 -10.21
N GLY A 154 7.62 -18.30 -10.18
CA GLY A 154 8.09 -19.35 -9.28
C GLY A 154 7.96 -20.76 -9.85
N TRP A 155 7.70 -20.93 -11.15
CA TRP A 155 7.54 -22.24 -11.78
C TRP A 155 8.67 -22.52 -12.79
N THR A 156 9.31 -23.67 -12.67
CA THR A 156 10.28 -24.19 -13.65
C THR A 156 9.55 -24.61 -14.93
N ARG A 157 8.45 -25.33 -14.76
CA ARG A 157 7.47 -25.66 -15.80
C ARG A 157 6.07 -25.64 -15.19
N SER A 158 5.06 -25.25 -15.95
CA SER A 158 3.70 -25.17 -15.43
C SER A 158 2.66 -25.22 -16.53
N ASP A 159 1.60 -25.99 -16.28
CA ASP A 159 0.43 -26.02 -17.12
C ASP A 159 -0.82 -25.70 -16.32
N PHE A 160 -1.35 -24.49 -16.53
CA PHE A 160 -2.49 -23.98 -15.78
C PHE A 160 -3.78 -24.12 -16.56
N LEU A 161 -4.84 -24.58 -15.90
CA LEU A 161 -6.20 -24.42 -16.39
C LEU A 161 -6.63 -22.95 -16.29
N LEU A 162 -7.37 -22.47 -17.29
CA LEU A 162 -7.75 -21.06 -17.43
C LEU A 162 -9.26 -20.86 -17.55
N ASP A 163 -9.78 -19.81 -16.94
CA ASP A 163 -11.18 -19.40 -17.10
C ASP A 163 -11.43 -18.80 -18.50
N PRO A 164 -12.62 -18.99 -19.10
CA PRO A 164 -13.82 -19.61 -18.53
C PRO A 164 -13.89 -21.14 -18.70
N GLY A 165 -12.91 -21.80 -19.32
CA GLY A 165 -12.96 -23.23 -19.60
C GLY A 165 -12.43 -24.13 -18.48
N THR A 166 -11.92 -23.60 -17.36
CA THR A 166 -11.33 -24.36 -16.24
C THR A 166 -12.15 -25.58 -15.84
N TYR A 167 -13.47 -25.42 -15.72
CA TYR A 167 -14.38 -26.44 -15.16
C TYR A 167 -15.16 -27.24 -16.22
N ILE A 168 -14.78 -27.14 -17.50
CA ILE A 168 -15.42 -27.92 -18.56
C ILE A 168 -14.62 -29.22 -18.73
N TYR A 169 -15.11 -30.32 -18.15
CA TYR A 169 -14.35 -31.56 -18.01
C TYR A 169 -13.80 -32.10 -19.33
N ASN A 170 -14.56 -32.01 -20.42
CA ASN A 170 -14.16 -32.54 -21.73
C ASN A 170 -13.60 -31.49 -22.70
N ASN A 171 -13.42 -30.24 -22.26
CA ASN A 171 -12.98 -29.16 -23.13
C ASN A 171 -12.27 -28.05 -22.34
N ALA A 172 -11.41 -28.42 -21.40
CA ALA A 172 -10.77 -27.45 -20.53
C ALA A 172 -9.80 -26.55 -21.30
N SER A 173 -9.80 -25.25 -21.03
CA SER A 173 -8.76 -24.34 -21.53
C SER A 173 -7.52 -24.42 -20.66
N MET A 174 -6.35 -24.51 -21.29
CA MET A 174 -5.07 -24.69 -20.60
C MET A 174 -3.96 -23.93 -21.31
N VAL A 175 -3.03 -23.34 -20.54
CA VAL A 175 -1.73 -22.87 -21.06
C VAL A 175 -0.66 -23.90 -20.74
N LEU A 176 0.20 -24.22 -21.70
CA LEU A 176 1.39 -25.04 -21.45
C LEU A 176 2.64 -24.15 -21.40
N ASP A 177 3.44 -24.25 -20.35
CA ASP A 177 4.73 -23.55 -20.16
C ASP A 177 4.75 -22.09 -20.62
N ASN A 178 3.81 -21.27 -20.12
CA ASN A 178 3.67 -19.84 -20.48
C ASN A 178 3.50 -19.57 -22.00
N GLY A 179 3.13 -20.59 -22.79
CA GLY A 179 2.80 -20.47 -24.21
C GLY A 179 1.43 -19.87 -24.46
N ALA A 180 0.89 -20.10 -25.67
CA ALA A 180 -0.50 -19.76 -25.99
C ALA A 180 -1.46 -20.72 -25.28
N PHE A 181 -2.63 -20.23 -24.87
CA PHE A 181 -3.67 -21.10 -24.33
C PHE A 181 -4.36 -21.87 -25.48
N GLU A 182 -4.81 -23.08 -25.16
CA GLU A 182 -5.56 -23.95 -26.06
C GLU A 182 -6.73 -24.60 -25.33
N TYR A 183 -7.83 -24.83 -26.04
CA TYR A 183 -8.90 -25.71 -25.56
C TYR A 183 -8.51 -27.17 -25.81
N ARG A 184 -8.66 -28.00 -24.79
CA ARG A 184 -8.41 -29.45 -24.85
C ARG A 184 -9.68 -30.20 -25.29
N THR A 185 -10.20 -29.84 -26.45
CA THR A 185 -11.47 -30.37 -26.98
C THR A 185 -11.48 -31.89 -27.07
N GLY A 186 -12.49 -32.52 -26.48
CA GLY A 186 -12.68 -33.97 -26.46
C GLY A 186 -11.71 -34.73 -25.56
N ARG A 187 -10.93 -34.02 -24.72
CA ARG A 187 -9.99 -34.63 -23.77
C ARG A 187 -10.48 -34.36 -22.36
N TYR A 188 -10.54 -35.42 -21.55
CA TYR A 188 -10.96 -35.32 -20.16
C TYR A 188 -9.87 -34.61 -19.32
N SER A 189 -10.26 -33.59 -18.56
CA SER A 189 -9.36 -32.65 -17.89
C SER A 189 -8.40 -33.33 -16.91
N THR A 190 -8.90 -34.26 -16.08
CA THR A 190 -8.07 -35.02 -15.15
C THR A 190 -7.04 -35.89 -15.88
N ASP A 191 -7.38 -36.46 -17.03
CA ASP A 191 -6.45 -37.28 -17.83
C ASP A 191 -5.36 -36.41 -18.46
N VAL A 192 -5.70 -35.19 -18.91
CA VAL A 192 -4.71 -34.22 -19.37
C VAL A 192 -3.75 -33.89 -18.22
N ILE A 193 -4.26 -33.56 -17.03
CA ILE A 193 -3.45 -33.23 -15.85
C ILE A 193 -2.57 -34.41 -15.43
N ALA A 194 -3.10 -35.64 -15.45
CA ALA A 194 -2.34 -36.85 -15.13
C ALA A 194 -1.13 -37.02 -16.06
N ASN A 195 -1.36 -36.94 -17.38
CA ASN A 195 -0.29 -37.06 -18.38
C ASN A 195 0.79 -36.00 -18.21
N ARG A 196 0.39 -34.74 -17.98
CA ARG A 196 1.32 -33.62 -17.77
C ARG A 196 2.10 -33.77 -16.46
N SER A 197 1.46 -34.28 -15.42
CA SER A 197 2.12 -34.54 -14.13
C SER A 197 3.19 -35.63 -14.24
N ILE A 198 2.94 -36.70 -15.00
CA ILE A 198 3.95 -37.73 -15.26
C ILE A 198 5.12 -37.18 -16.08
N GLU A 199 4.86 -36.35 -17.09
CA GLU A 199 5.92 -35.67 -17.84
C GLU A 199 6.76 -34.76 -16.93
N PHE A 200 6.13 -33.97 -16.04
CA PHE A 200 6.87 -33.15 -15.09
C PHE A 200 7.67 -33.97 -14.09
N LEU A 201 7.14 -35.09 -13.61
CA LEU A 201 7.88 -36.01 -12.76
C LEU A 201 9.08 -36.62 -13.49
N ASP A 202 8.96 -36.97 -14.77
CA ASP A 202 10.09 -37.42 -15.60
C ASP A 202 11.19 -36.35 -15.71
N ASN A 203 10.81 -35.10 -15.96
CA ASN A 203 11.75 -33.99 -16.02
C ASN A 203 12.42 -33.74 -14.66
N ALA A 204 11.67 -33.84 -13.57
CA ALA A 204 12.18 -33.64 -12.22
C ALA A 204 13.20 -34.73 -11.83
N ILE A 205 12.90 -36.00 -12.14
CA ILE A 205 13.80 -37.13 -11.91
C ILE A 205 15.07 -36.97 -12.73
N ALA A 206 14.95 -36.64 -14.02
CA ALA A 206 16.10 -36.45 -14.92
C ALA A 206 17.00 -35.27 -14.53
N ALA A 207 16.46 -34.25 -13.86
CA ALA A 207 17.22 -33.08 -13.43
C ALA A 207 18.13 -33.34 -12.22
N GLU A 208 17.93 -34.45 -11.49
CA GLU A 208 18.67 -34.83 -10.28
C GLU A 208 18.76 -33.72 -9.21
N ALA A 209 17.77 -32.84 -9.17
CA ALA A 209 17.65 -31.71 -8.24
C ALA A 209 16.39 -31.88 -7.37
N PRO A 210 16.36 -31.31 -6.14
CA PRO A 210 15.16 -31.35 -5.31
C PRO A 210 14.00 -30.65 -6.02
N PHE A 211 12.79 -31.22 -5.92
CA PHE A 211 11.64 -30.68 -6.65
C PHE A 211 10.37 -30.58 -5.82
N PHE A 212 9.49 -29.69 -6.25
CA PHE A 212 8.09 -29.60 -5.83
C PHE A 212 7.20 -29.79 -7.05
N LEU A 213 6.23 -30.70 -6.98
CA LEU A 213 5.24 -30.94 -8.02
C LEU A 213 3.82 -30.79 -7.43
N GLY A 214 3.11 -29.74 -7.85
CA GLY A 214 1.69 -29.53 -7.54
C GLY A 214 0.80 -30.14 -8.61
N ILE A 215 -0.14 -30.99 -8.21
CA ILE A 215 -1.09 -31.67 -9.11
C ILE A 215 -2.50 -31.35 -8.66
N THR A 216 -3.24 -30.58 -9.45
CA THR A 216 -4.49 -29.94 -9.01
C THR A 216 -5.65 -30.14 -9.98
N PRO A 217 -6.19 -31.37 -10.08
CA PRO A 217 -7.38 -31.65 -10.87
C PRO A 217 -8.60 -30.91 -10.32
N ILE A 218 -9.58 -30.66 -11.19
CA ILE A 218 -10.86 -30.04 -10.82
C ILE A 218 -11.87 -31.05 -10.25
N GLY A 219 -11.63 -32.35 -10.37
CA GLY A 219 -12.56 -33.35 -9.82
C GLY A 219 -12.57 -33.30 -8.29
N PRO A 220 -13.74 -33.34 -7.62
CA PRO A 220 -15.09 -33.53 -8.16
C PRO A 220 -15.97 -32.26 -8.31
N HIS A 221 -15.39 -31.07 -8.46
CA HIS A 221 -16.14 -29.81 -8.65
C HIS A 221 -17.23 -29.91 -9.74
N SER A 222 -18.31 -29.16 -9.54
CA SER A 222 -19.42 -29.00 -10.50
C SER A 222 -18.93 -28.54 -11.88
N GLU A 223 -19.51 -29.08 -12.97
CA GLU A 223 -19.22 -28.52 -14.29
C GLU A 223 -19.80 -27.10 -14.37
N THR A 224 -18.94 -26.12 -14.68
CA THR A 224 -19.36 -24.71 -14.69
C THR A 224 -19.31 -24.15 -16.10
N VAL A 225 -20.45 -23.64 -16.57
CA VAL A 225 -20.58 -22.99 -17.87
C VAL A 225 -20.94 -21.52 -17.65
N ILE A 226 -20.15 -20.61 -18.21
CA ILE A 226 -20.45 -19.18 -18.13
C ILE A 226 -21.49 -18.83 -19.19
N THR A 227 -22.65 -18.34 -18.75
CA THR A 227 -23.77 -17.91 -19.60
C THR A 227 -23.99 -16.40 -19.51
N ALA A 228 -24.90 -15.85 -20.32
CA ALA A 228 -25.26 -14.43 -20.26
C ALA A 228 -25.78 -14.00 -18.87
N ASP A 229 -26.43 -14.94 -18.14
CA ASP A 229 -27.02 -14.69 -16.82
C ASP A 229 -26.06 -15.02 -15.66
N GLY A 230 -24.77 -15.26 -15.94
CA GLY A 230 -23.76 -15.65 -14.96
C GLY A 230 -23.36 -17.14 -15.04
N PRO A 231 -22.59 -17.66 -14.07
CA PRO A 231 -22.19 -19.06 -14.04
C PRO A 231 -23.42 -19.96 -13.84
N LEU A 232 -23.48 -21.02 -14.64
CA LEU A 232 -24.41 -22.12 -14.47
C LEU A 232 -23.61 -23.34 -14.01
N PHE A 233 -23.88 -23.77 -12.80
CA PHE A 233 -23.31 -24.99 -12.23
C PHE A 233 -24.19 -26.18 -12.59
N LYS A 234 -23.54 -27.22 -13.11
CA LYS A 234 -24.12 -28.49 -13.50
C LYS A 234 -23.46 -29.61 -12.74
N GLU A 235 -24.09 -30.77 -12.80
CA GLU A 235 -23.57 -31.99 -12.21
C GLU A 235 -22.15 -32.27 -12.75
N PRO A 236 -21.22 -32.76 -11.93
CA PRO A 236 -19.91 -33.17 -12.39
C PRO A 236 -19.99 -34.21 -13.50
N VAL A 237 -19.08 -34.13 -14.46
CA VAL A 237 -19.03 -35.07 -15.58
C VAL A 237 -17.95 -36.12 -15.29
N PRO A 238 -18.29 -37.40 -15.09
CA PRO A 238 -17.30 -38.44 -14.89
C PRO A 238 -16.55 -38.74 -16.19
N ALA A 239 -15.34 -39.30 -16.07
CA ALA A 239 -14.66 -39.87 -17.23
C ALA A 239 -15.52 -41.01 -17.79
N GLU A 240 -15.59 -41.13 -19.12
CA GLU A 240 -16.49 -42.12 -19.76
C GLU A 240 -16.25 -43.55 -19.24
N ARG A 241 -14.99 -43.91 -18.95
CA ARG A 241 -14.60 -45.22 -18.41
C ARG A 241 -15.15 -45.53 -17.00
N HIS A 242 -15.52 -44.49 -16.24
CA HIS A 242 -16.02 -44.59 -14.87
C HIS A 242 -17.53 -44.32 -14.77
N ARG A 243 -18.17 -44.06 -15.91
CA ARG A 243 -19.59 -43.80 -15.98
C ARG A 243 -20.38 -45.02 -15.52
N GLY A 244 -21.37 -44.79 -14.66
CA GLY A 244 -22.26 -45.85 -14.17
C GLY A 244 -21.69 -46.66 -13.00
N MET A 245 -20.50 -46.36 -12.49
CA MET A 245 -20.01 -46.93 -11.23
C MET A 245 -20.88 -46.48 -10.05
N PHE A 246 -20.92 -47.29 -8.99
CA PHE A 246 -21.66 -46.99 -7.76
C PHE A 246 -23.16 -46.69 -7.97
N PRO A 247 -23.91 -47.52 -8.72
CA PRO A 247 -25.32 -47.25 -9.04
C PRO A 247 -26.20 -47.06 -7.81
N ASP A 248 -25.85 -47.73 -6.71
CA ASP A 248 -26.59 -47.68 -5.44
C ASP A 248 -26.10 -46.60 -4.47
N ALA A 249 -25.04 -45.85 -4.83
CA ALA A 249 -24.54 -44.78 -3.99
C ALA A 249 -25.55 -43.65 -3.90
N LYS A 250 -25.73 -43.18 -2.66
CA LYS A 250 -26.62 -42.08 -2.26
C LYS A 250 -25.86 -41.20 -1.29
N VAL A 251 -26.26 -39.93 -1.22
CA VAL A 251 -25.67 -39.03 -0.23
C VAL A 251 -25.94 -39.60 1.17
N PRO A 252 -24.95 -39.66 2.08
CA PRO A 252 -25.16 -40.11 3.44
C PRO A 252 -26.35 -39.41 4.09
N ARG A 253 -27.32 -40.21 4.57
CA ARG A 253 -28.54 -39.74 5.24
C ARG A 253 -28.27 -39.46 6.72
N THR A 254 -27.29 -38.60 6.97
CA THR A 254 -26.94 -38.13 8.31
C THR A 254 -28.12 -37.41 8.97
N PRO A 255 -28.15 -37.28 10.32
CA PRO A 255 -29.24 -36.59 11.01
C PRO A 255 -29.53 -35.18 10.48
N ASN A 256 -28.50 -34.48 9.98
CA ASN A 256 -28.60 -33.17 9.37
C ASN A 256 -28.98 -33.17 7.87
N PHE A 257 -29.16 -34.29 7.16
CA PHE A 257 -29.45 -34.30 5.71
C PHE A 257 -30.84 -33.75 5.31
N LYS A 258 -31.89 -34.01 6.10
CA LYS A 258 -33.24 -33.47 5.86
C LYS A 258 -33.93 -33.31 7.21
N PRO A 259 -33.38 -32.47 8.10
CA PRO A 259 -33.88 -32.38 9.47
C PRO A 259 -35.32 -31.88 9.46
N GLU A 260 -36.13 -32.36 10.39
CA GLU A 260 -37.53 -31.92 10.55
C GLU A 260 -37.62 -30.44 10.92
N VAL A 261 -36.67 -29.96 11.71
CA VAL A 261 -36.51 -28.54 12.07
C VAL A 261 -35.34 -27.97 11.25
N PRO A 262 -35.49 -26.80 10.61
CA PRO A 262 -34.37 -26.12 9.95
C PRO A 262 -33.29 -25.68 10.97
N GLY A 263 -32.16 -25.15 10.48
CA GLY A 263 -31.13 -24.59 11.37
C GLY A 263 -31.64 -23.37 12.15
N SER A 264 -30.86 -22.86 13.11
CA SER A 264 -31.35 -21.81 14.02
C SER A 264 -30.95 -20.37 13.67
N VAL A 265 -30.08 -20.16 12.68
CA VAL A 265 -29.50 -18.84 12.37
C VAL A 265 -29.55 -18.52 10.88
N GLY A 266 -29.60 -17.23 10.54
CA GLY A 266 -29.41 -16.74 9.19
C GLY A 266 -30.36 -17.38 8.17
N TYR A 267 -29.84 -17.71 6.99
CA TYR A 267 -30.65 -18.37 5.96
C TYR A 267 -30.96 -19.83 6.31
N PHE A 268 -30.20 -20.50 7.18
CA PHE A 268 -30.49 -21.88 7.59
C PHE A 268 -31.86 -22.04 8.23
N ALA A 269 -32.31 -21.01 8.96
CA ALA A 269 -33.62 -21.00 9.62
C ALA A 269 -34.80 -20.95 8.65
N THR A 270 -34.58 -20.52 7.41
CA THR A 270 -35.62 -20.33 6.41
C THR A 270 -35.55 -21.33 5.25
N LEU A 271 -34.55 -22.24 5.25
CA LEU A 271 -34.41 -23.23 4.19
C LEU A 271 -35.61 -24.20 4.15
N PRO A 272 -36.26 -24.35 2.99
CA PRO A 272 -37.36 -25.28 2.83
C PRO A 272 -36.87 -26.72 2.98
N LYS A 273 -37.76 -27.60 3.41
CA LYS A 273 -37.46 -29.03 3.48
C LYS A 273 -37.29 -29.58 2.06
N LEU A 274 -36.26 -30.41 1.85
CA LEU A 274 -35.99 -31.00 0.54
C LEU A 274 -37.15 -31.89 0.07
N THR A 275 -37.58 -31.68 -1.18
CA THR A 275 -38.57 -32.53 -1.86
C THR A 275 -37.96 -33.87 -2.28
N ASP A 276 -38.79 -34.85 -2.60
CA ASP A 276 -38.28 -36.16 -3.02
C ASP A 276 -37.53 -36.10 -4.36
N ASP A 277 -37.95 -35.21 -5.27
CA ASP A 277 -37.24 -34.93 -6.53
C ASP A 277 -35.87 -34.31 -6.29
N GLN A 278 -35.77 -33.37 -5.35
CA GLN A 278 -34.51 -32.76 -4.92
C GLN A 278 -33.57 -33.78 -4.27
N ILE A 279 -34.10 -34.70 -3.47
CA ILE A 279 -33.32 -35.77 -2.85
C ILE A 279 -32.78 -36.74 -3.90
N LYS A 280 -33.62 -37.13 -4.86
CA LYS A 280 -33.20 -37.98 -5.98
C LYS A 280 -32.12 -37.28 -6.82
N TYR A 281 -32.31 -36.00 -7.12
CA TYR A 281 -31.33 -35.18 -7.81
C TYR A 281 -29.99 -35.14 -7.05
N ASN A 282 -30.04 -34.91 -5.74
CA ASN A 282 -28.86 -34.87 -4.88
C ASN A 282 -28.10 -36.22 -4.86
N ASP A 283 -28.82 -37.36 -4.86
CA ASP A 283 -28.20 -38.68 -4.97
C ASP A 283 -27.50 -38.89 -6.32
N ASP A 284 -28.14 -38.47 -7.42
CA ASP A 284 -27.57 -38.56 -8.75
C ASP A 284 -26.33 -37.64 -8.87
N PHE A 285 -26.39 -36.42 -8.32
CA PHE A 285 -25.26 -35.47 -8.25
C PHE A 285 -24.07 -36.06 -7.48
N TYR A 286 -24.33 -36.62 -6.30
CA TYR A 286 -23.30 -37.26 -5.48
C TYR A 286 -22.67 -38.47 -6.16
N ARG A 287 -23.47 -39.31 -6.82
CA ARG A 287 -22.93 -40.45 -7.58
C ARG A 287 -21.98 -39.98 -8.68
N LEU A 288 -22.33 -38.92 -9.40
CA LEU A 288 -21.49 -38.34 -10.45
C LEU A 288 -20.17 -37.76 -9.89
N ARG A 289 -20.19 -37.18 -8.68
CA ARG A 289 -18.97 -36.76 -7.95
C ARG A 289 -18.06 -37.94 -7.62
N LEU A 290 -18.61 -39.04 -7.09
CA LEU A 290 -17.83 -40.24 -6.78
C LEU A 290 -17.21 -40.85 -8.05
N GLN A 291 -17.95 -40.85 -9.16
CA GLN A 291 -17.48 -41.33 -10.46
C GLN A 291 -16.38 -40.41 -11.04
N SER A 292 -16.47 -39.09 -10.88
CA SER A 292 -15.42 -38.18 -11.36
C SER A 292 -14.14 -38.31 -10.52
N LEU A 293 -14.24 -38.57 -9.20
CA LEU A 293 -13.10 -38.88 -8.33
C LEU A 293 -12.31 -40.13 -8.74
N GLN A 294 -12.92 -41.10 -9.45
CA GLN A 294 -12.19 -42.28 -9.93
C GLN A 294 -11.07 -41.90 -10.90
N SER A 295 -11.25 -40.83 -11.69
CA SER A 295 -10.19 -40.32 -12.56
C SER A 295 -9.02 -39.70 -11.77
N VAL A 296 -9.29 -39.16 -10.59
CA VAL A 296 -8.25 -38.67 -9.67
C VAL A 296 -7.52 -39.85 -9.03
N ASP A 297 -8.23 -40.91 -8.66
CA ASP A 297 -7.64 -42.13 -8.12
C ASP A 297 -6.70 -42.83 -9.15
N ASP A 298 -7.09 -42.86 -10.43
CA ASP A 298 -6.22 -43.29 -11.55
C ASP A 298 -4.94 -42.43 -11.67
N LEU A 299 -5.09 -41.11 -11.54
CA LEU A 299 -3.98 -40.17 -11.59
C LEU A 299 -3.01 -40.45 -10.44
N VAL A 300 -3.52 -40.62 -9.22
CA VAL A 300 -2.71 -40.97 -8.04
C VAL A 300 -1.98 -42.29 -8.28
N SER A 301 -2.67 -43.31 -8.81
CA SER A 301 -2.08 -44.60 -9.18
C SER A 301 -0.90 -44.45 -10.13
N SER A 302 -1.05 -43.59 -11.14
CA SER A 302 -0.01 -43.33 -12.13
C SER A 302 1.23 -42.67 -11.51
N VAL A 303 1.03 -41.67 -10.64
CA VAL A 303 2.13 -40.98 -9.94
C VAL A 303 2.87 -41.94 -9.00
N ILE A 304 2.12 -42.71 -8.20
CA ILE A 304 2.72 -43.66 -7.26
C ILE A 304 3.48 -44.76 -8.01
N SER A 305 2.91 -45.33 -9.07
CA SER A 305 3.57 -46.35 -9.89
C SER A 305 4.90 -45.83 -10.46
N LYS A 306 4.94 -44.55 -10.88
CA LYS A 306 6.17 -43.92 -11.37
C LYS A 306 7.23 -43.76 -10.28
N LEU A 307 6.81 -43.41 -9.06
CA LEU A 307 7.71 -43.30 -7.91
C LEU A 307 8.21 -44.68 -7.44
N GLU A 308 7.36 -45.70 -7.43
CA GLU A 308 7.74 -47.07 -7.09
C GLU A 308 8.78 -47.64 -8.08
N ALA A 309 8.73 -47.24 -9.35
CA ALA A 309 9.77 -47.53 -10.33
C ALA A 309 11.11 -46.81 -10.05
N HIS A 310 11.12 -45.80 -9.16
CA HIS A 310 12.31 -45.06 -8.74
C HIS A 310 12.45 -45.04 -7.21
N PRO A 311 12.82 -46.17 -6.57
CA PRO A 311 12.80 -46.31 -5.11
C PRO A 311 13.62 -45.26 -4.36
N HIS A 312 14.74 -44.82 -4.94
CA HIS A 312 15.60 -43.78 -4.39
C HIS A 312 14.96 -42.38 -4.39
N ILE A 313 14.09 -42.09 -5.36
CA ILE A 313 13.29 -40.87 -5.39
C ILE A 313 12.17 -40.98 -4.36
N LEU A 314 11.42 -42.09 -4.36
CA LEU A 314 10.32 -42.32 -3.43
C LEU A 314 10.79 -42.24 -1.97
N ALA A 315 11.95 -42.82 -1.64
CA ALA A 315 12.52 -42.79 -0.29
C ALA A 315 12.91 -41.38 0.21
N ASN A 316 12.97 -40.38 -0.68
CA ASN A 316 13.29 -38.99 -0.36
C ASN A 316 12.13 -38.02 -0.67
N THR A 317 10.93 -38.53 -0.93
CA THR A 317 9.78 -37.70 -1.35
C THR A 317 8.68 -37.71 -0.29
N TYR A 318 8.24 -36.51 0.10
CA TYR A 318 7.00 -36.32 0.86
C TYR A 318 5.82 -36.14 -0.11
N LEU A 319 4.78 -36.93 0.12
CA LEU A 319 3.54 -36.99 -0.62
C LEU A 319 2.43 -36.42 0.26
N PHE A 320 1.67 -35.46 -0.27
CA PHE A 320 0.53 -34.85 0.40
C PHE A 320 -0.72 -34.96 -0.48
N TYR A 321 -1.86 -35.31 0.13
CA TYR A 321 -3.17 -35.34 -0.51
C TYR A 321 -4.16 -34.50 0.29
N THR A 322 -4.84 -33.56 -0.35
CA THR A 322 -5.86 -32.70 0.27
C THR A 322 -6.88 -32.19 -0.75
N THR A 323 -7.77 -31.30 -0.31
CA THR A 323 -8.69 -30.50 -1.13
C THR A 323 -8.58 -29.02 -0.72
N ASP A 324 -9.07 -28.11 -1.56
CA ASP A 324 -9.16 -26.68 -1.24
C ASP A 324 -10.33 -26.35 -0.28
N ASN A 325 -11.44 -27.04 -0.40
CA ASN A 325 -12.54 -26.96 0.56
C ASN A 325 -13.37 -28.25 0.50
N GLY A 326 -14.28 -28.39 1.47
CA GLY A 326 -15.28 -29.45 1.51
C GLY A 326 -16.50 -29.13 0.65
N PHE A 327 -17.55 -29.91 0.82
CA PHE A 327 -18.78 -29.81 0.05
C PHE A 327 -19.95 -30.49 0.78
N HIS A 328 -21.11 -29.84 0.76
CA HIS A 328 -22.35 -30.38 1.32
C HIS A 328 -23.34 -30.73 0.21
N ILE A 329 -24.17 -31.75 0.45
CA ILE A 329 -25.28 -32.10 -0.43
C ILE A 329 -26.47 -32.51 0.43
N GLY A 330 -27.40 -31.60 0.67
CA GLY A 330 -28.58 -31.87 1.49
C GLY A 330 -28.37 -31.63 2.98
N GLN A 331 -27.16 -31.77 3.53
CA GLN A 331 -26.89 -31.43 4.94
C GLN A 331 -27.38 -30.02 5.27
N HIS A 332 -28.02 -29.87 6.41
CA HIS A 332 -28.74 -28.67 6.85
C HIS A 332 -29.83 -28.18 5.89
N ARG A 333 -30.40 -29.07 5.08
CA ARG A 333 -31.31 -28.78 3.94
C ARG A 333 -30.65 -27.99 2.80
N LEU A 334 -29.33 -27.91 2.77
CA LEU A 334 -28.62 -27.16 1.76
C LEU A 334 -28.69 -27.86 0.40
N PRO A 335 -28.78 -27.11 -0.71
CA PRO A 335 -28.52 -27.64 -2.05
C PRO A 335 -27.04 -28.06 -2.17
N PRO A 336 -26.64 -28.76 -3.25
CA PRO A 336 -25.22 -28.98 -3.52
C PRO A 336 -24.43 -27.66 -3.53
N GLY A 337 -23.34 -27.60 -2.77
CA GLY A 337 -22.51 -26.40 -2.70
C GLY A 337 -21.44 -26.44 -1.62
N LYS A 338 -20.89 -25.24 -1.38
CA LYS A 338 -19.88 -24.90 -0.38
C LYS A 338 -20.20 -23.53 0.23
N THR A 339 -19.26 -22.89 0.92
CA THR A 339 -19.34 -21.54 1.52
C THR A 339 -19.90 -21.43 2.94
N CYS A 340 -20.26 -22.52 3.61
CA CYS A 340 -20.76 -22.47 4.99
C CYS A 340 -19.70 -22.85 6.05
N ASN A 341 -20.00 -22.53 7.31
CA ASN A 341 -19.16 -22.84 8.48
C ASN A 341 -19.34 -24.26 9.02
N LYS A 342 -20.02 -25.15 8.29
CA LYS A 342 -20.36 -26.51 8.74
C LYS A 342 -19.23 -27.48 8.42
N GLU A 343 -19.11 -28.54 9.22
CA GLU A 343 -18.05 -29.55 9.08
C GLU A 343 -17.91 -30.09 7.66
N GLU A 344 -19.02 -30.27 6.95
CA GLU A 344 -19.05 -30.73 5.57
C GLU A 344 -18.23 -29.84 4.61
N ASP A 345 -18.15 -28.54 4.88
CA ASP A 345 -17.45 -27.55 4.06
C ASP A 345 -16.04 -27.24 4.55
N ILE A 346 -15.83 -27.25 5.87
CA ILE A 346 -14.59 -26.72 6.47
C ILE A 346 -13.60 -27.82 6.88
N ASN A 347 -14.07 -29.01 7.27
CA ASN A 347 -13.23 -30.12 7.69
C ASN A 347 -13.00 -31.06 6.51
N ILE A 348 -11.74 -31.18 6.11
CA ILE A 348 -11.36 -31.67 4.80
C ILE A 348 -10.32 -32.81 4.89
N PRO A 349 -10.24 -33.68 3.87
CA PRO A 349 -9.18 -34.68 3.80
C PRO A 349 -7.79 -34.05 3.85
N PHE A 350 -6.92 -34.51 4.74
CA PHE A 350 -5.48 -34.25 4.68
C PHE A 350 -4.68 -35.49 5.06
N LEU A 351 -3.91 -36.00 4.11
CA LEU A 351 -3.11 -37.20 4.24
C LEU A 351 -1.66 -36.89 3.88
N ALA A 352 -0.72 -37.34 4.69
CA ALA A 352 0.71 -37.18 4.42
C ALA A 352 1.42 -38.53 4.47
N ARG A 353 2.32 -38.77 3.53
CA ARG A 353 3.20 -39.94 3.47
C ARG A 353 4.61 -39.50 3.11
N GLY A 354 5.62 -40.12 3.70
CA GLY A 354 7.00 -39.80 3.37
C GLY A 354 7.98 -40.24 4.45
N PRO A 355 9.25 -39.81 4.35
CA PRO A 355 10.29 -40.16 5.31
C PRO A 355 9.89 -39.85 6.76
N GLY A 356 9.94 -40.85 7.63
CA GLY A 356 9.66 -40.70 9.07
C GLY A 356 8.19 -40.47 9.46
N ILE A 357 7.26 -40.45 8.50
CA ILE A 357 5.82 -40.37 8.76
C ILE A 357 5.29 -41.79 9.05
N ALA A 358 4.53 -41.94 10.13
CA ALA A 358 4.01 -43.24 10.55
C ALA A 358 2.93 -43.74 9.58
N ALA A 359 3.02 -45.01 9.19
CA ALA A 359 2.06 -45.65 8.30
C ALA A 359 0.82 -46.12 9.08
N GLY A 360 -0.38 -45.82 8.55
CA GLY A 360 -1.66 -46.20 9.15
C GLY A 360 -2.02 -45.41 10.41
N ALA A 361 -1.25 -44.38 10.74
CA ALA A 361 -1.47 -43.56 11.93
C ALA A 361 -2.56 -42.51 11.69
N VAL A 362 -3.23 -42.09 12.77
CA VAL A 362 -4.26 -41.05 12.74
C VAL A 362 -3.90 -39.96 13.74
N ALA A 363 -3.79 -38.72 13.25
CA ALA A 363 -3.61 -37.53 14.07
C ALA A 363 -4.95 -36.79 14.24
N THR A 364 -5.26 -36.40 15.48
CA THR A 364 -6.55 -35.80 15.86
C THR A 364 -6.45 -34.38 16.41
N PHE A 365 -5.23 -33.81 16.49
CA PHE A 365 -5.04 -32.40 16.81
C PHE A 365 -5.38 -31.54 15.57
N PRO A 366 -5.82 -30.29 15.76
CA PRO A 366 -6.25 -29.47 14.65
C PRO A 366 -5.06 -28.96 13.84
N THR A 367 -5.27 -28.84 12.53
CA THR A 367 -4.33 -28.25 11.56
C THR A 367 -5.12 -27.52 10.49
N SER A 368 -4.48 -26.66 9.71
CA SER A 368 -5.15 -25.82 8.72
C SER A 368 -4.31 -25.59 7.46
N HIS A 369 -4.93 -25.02 6.42
CA HIS A 369 -4.21 -24.63 5.20
C HIS A 369 -3.05 -23.66 5.43
N THR A 370 -3.14 -22.78 6.43
CA THR A 370 -2.06 -21.83 6.73
C THR A 370 -0.80 -22.52 7.26
N ASP A 371 -0.91 -23.77 7.71
CA ASP A 371 0.21 -24.56 8.26
C ASP A 371 1.04 -25.26 7.17
N LEU A 372 0.53 -25.34 5.93
CA LEU A 372 1.17 -26.09 4.85
C LEU A 372 2.49 -25.44 4.39
N VAL A 373 2.53 -24.13 4.14
CA VAL A 373 3.78 -23.42 3.77
C VAL A 373 4.86 -23.55 4.86
N PRO A 374 4.58 -23.26 6.14
CA PRO A 374 5.52 -23.52 7.23
C PRO A 374 6.01 -24.98 7.27
N THR A 375 5.14 -25.94 6.97
CA THR A 375 5.50 -27.37 6.92
C THR A 375 6.51 -27.65 5.81
N PHE A 376 6.27 -27.16 4.59
CA PHE A 376 7.24 -27.30 3.48
C PHE A 376 8.58 -26.66 3.81
N PHE A 377 8.57 -25.46 4.42
CA PHE A 377 9.78 -24.76 4.82
C PHE A 377 10.58 -25.57 5.84
N ASN A 378 9.92 -26.06 6.89
CA ASN A 378 10.55 -26.88 7.92
C ASN A 378 11.17 -28.17 7.35
N LEU A 379 10.45 -28.87 6.46
CA LEU A 379 10.98 -30.07 5.80
C LEU A 379 12.13 -29.76 4.83
N ALA A 380 12.09 -28.61 4.16
CA ALA A 380 13.12 -28.18 3.22
C ALA A 380 14.36 -27.55 3.88
N GLY A 381 14.33 -27.32 5.20
CA GLY A 381 15.37 -26.60 5.93
C GLY A 381 15.42 -25.10 5.62
N ILE A 382 14.28 -24.52 5.23
CA ILE A 382 14.13 -23.08 4.95
C ILE A 382 13.70 -22.38 6.26
N PRO A 383 14.33 -21.26 6.64
CA PRO A 383 13.90 -20.47 7.81
C PRO A 383 12.44 -20.01 7.67
N LEU A 384 11.65 -20.19 8.73
CA LEU A 384 10.26 -19.71 8.75
C LEU A 384 10.22 -18.18 8.71
N HIS A 385 9.26 -17.62 7.99
CA HIS A 385 8.99 -16.20 8.02
C HIS A 385 8.15 -15.85 9.25
N GLU A 386 8.47 -14.72 9.90
CA GLU A 386 7.74 -14.29 11.11
C GLU A 386 6.28 -13.95 10.85
N ASP A 387 5.94 -13.62 9.60
CA ASP A 387 4.63 -13.16 9.15
C ASP A 387 3.69 -14.28 8.63
N PHE A 388 4.08 -15.56 8.72
CA PHE A 388 3.16 -16.68 8.47
C PHE A 388 2.09 -16.78 9.56
N ASP A 389 0.83 -17.02 9.22
CA ASP A 389 -0.24 -17.14 10.21
C ASP A 389 -0.35 -18.56 10.78
N GLY A 390 0.21 -19.57 10.10
CA GLY A 390 0.29 -20.96 10.56
C GLY A 390 1.67 -21.38 11.10
N GLU A 391 1.76 -22.62 11.59
CA GLU A 391 2.98 -23.25 12.11
C GLU A 391 3.26 -24.60 11.41
N PRO A 392 4.50 -25.14 11.45
CA PRO A 392 4.78 -26.43 10.85
C PRO A 392 4.00 -27.57 11.51
N ILE A 393 3.31 -28.37 10.71
CA ILE A 393 2.58 -29.55 11.17
C ILE A 393 3.59 -30.60 11.67
N PRO A 394 3.42 -31.15 12.88
CA PRO A 394 4.27 -32.24 13.35
C PRO A 394 3.90 -33.55 12.64
N LEU A 395 4.58 -33.83 11.52
CA LEU A 395 4.27 -34.98 10.64
C LEU A 395 4.83 -36.34 11.12
N THR A 396 5.91 -36.34 11.90
CA THR A 396 6.60 -37.56 12.36
C THR A 396 6.28 -37.86 13.82
N GLU A 397 6.38 -39.12 14.27
CA GLU A 397 6.22 -39.47 15.69
C GLU A 397 7.15 -38.67 16.60
N LYS A 398 8.40 -38.46 16.16
CA LYS A 398 9.39 -37.65 16.89
C LYS A 398 8.98 -36.18 16.99
N SER A 399 8.43 -35.59 15.94
CA SER A 399 7.94 -34.20 16.00
C SER A 399 6.66 -34.09 16.82
N GLN A 400 5.77 -35.09 16.77
CA GLN A 400 4.53 -35.11 17.54
C GLN A 400 4.75 -35.32 19.04
N SER A 401 5.84 -35.95 19.44
CA SER A 401 6.24 -36.15 20.84
C SER A 401 7.21 -35.07 21.36
N SER A 402 7.65 -34.15 20.50
CA SER A 402 8.63 -33.12 20.83
C SER A 402 7.97 -31.84 21.36
N ASN A 403 8.46 -31.33 22.49
CA ASN A 403 8.06 -30.03 23.02
C ASN A 403 8.45 -28.83 22.12
N LYS A 404 9.28 -29.05 21.09
CA LYS A 404 9.63 -28.00 20.11
C LYS A 404 8.49 -27.67 19.15
N PHE A 405 7.56 -28.59 18.92
CA PHE A 405 6.38 -28.35 18.08
C PHE A 405 5.20 -28.12 19.01
N THR A 406 4.61 -26.93 18.95
CA THR A 406 3.39 -26.66 19.73
C THR A 406 2.19 -27.12 18.93
N LYS A 407 1.36 -27.95 19.55
CA LYS A 407 0.04 -28.28 19.02
C LYS A 407 -0.91 -27.21 19.55
N HIS A 408 -1.27 -26.23 18.72
CA HIS A 408 -2.33 -25.28 19.03
C HIS A 408 -3.68 -25.99 18.97
N GLU A 409 -4.65 -25.50 19.74
CA GLU A 409 -5.99 -26.09 19.83
C GLU A 409 -7.01 -25.38 18.94
N HIS A 410 -6.66 -24.26 18.31
CA HIS A 410 -7.60 -23.40 17.60
C HIS A 410 -7.37 -23.38 16.09
N VAL A 411 -8.45 -23.23 15.33
CA VAL A 411 -8.43 -22.85 13.91
C VAL A 411 -9.52 -21.82 13.65
N SER A 412 -9.17 -20.74 12.94
CA SER A 412 -10.11 -19.73 12.50
C SER A 412 -10.56 -20.02 11.07
N VAL A 413 -11.87 -19.90 10.81
CA VAL A 413 -12.48 -20.02 9.49
C VAL A 413 -13.29 -18.77 9.20
N GLU A 414 -13.13 -18.22 8.01
CA GLU A 414 -13.72 -16.93 7.64
C GLU A 414 -14.34 -16.97 6.24
N PHE A 415 -15.38 -16.18 6.04
CA PHE A 415 -16.05 -16.06 4.74
C PHE A 415 -16.71 -14.68 4.60
N TRP A 416 -16.77 -14.16 3.36
CA TRP A 416 -17.43 -12.90 3.02
C TRP A 416 -18.32 -13.04 1.79
N GLY A 417 -19.39 -12.26 1.75
CA GLY A 417 -20.29 -12.16 0.60
C GLY A 417 -21.42 -13.18 0.60
N GLY A 418 -21.87 -13.52 -0.61
CA GLY A 418 -22.99 -14.44 -0.83
C GLY A 418 -22.52 -15.88 -1.01
N GLY A 419 -23.26 -16.83 -0.45
CA GLY A 419 -23.05 -18.25 -0.76
C GLY A 419 -23.58 -18.58 -2.16
N LEU A 420 -22.82 -19.36 -2.93
CA LEU A 420 -23.20 -19.77 -4.30
C LEU A 420 -23.92 -21.12 -4.28
N LEU A 421 -24.97 -21.24 -5.10
CA LEU A 421 -25.73 -22.47 -5.25
C LEU A 421 -25.26 -23.23 -6.50
N GLU A 422 -24.93 -24.53 -6.39
CA GLU A 422 -24.35 -25.29 -7.49
C GLU A 422 -25.29 -26.35 -8.15
N GLY A 423 -26.47 -26.60 -7.58
CA GLY A 423 -27.45 -27.57 -8.14
C GLY A 423 -28.44 -26.95 -9.16
N SER A 424 -28.50 -27.51 -10.37
CA SER A 424 -29.31 -27.00 -11.49
C SER A 424 -30.83 -26.99 -11.23
N ILE A 425 -31.34 -27.93 -10.43
CA ILE A 425 -32.76 -28.01 -10.07
C ILE A 425 -33.21 -26.91 -9.08
N TYR A 426 -32.28 -26.20 -8.45
CA TYR A 426 -32.57 -25.22 -7.41
C TYR A 426 -32.54 -23.76 -7.92
N ILE A 427 -32.43 -23.53 -9.23
CA ILE A 427 -32.31 -22.19 -9.83
C ILE A 427 -33.47 -21.25 -9.43
N ASP A 428 -34.68 -21.79 -9.24
CA ASP A 428 -35.86 -21.01 -8.85
C ASP A 428 -35.77 -20.42 -7.42
N HIS A 429 -34.85 -20.89 -6.58
CA HIS A 429 -34.62 -20.38 -5.22
C HIS A 429 -33.67 -19.18 -5.18
N GLY A 430 -33.26 -18.67 -6.35
CA GLY A 430 -32.22 -17.66 -6.51
C GLY A 430 -30.81 -18.28 -6.54
N ARG A 431 -29.88 -17.62 -7.24
CA ARG A 431 -28.51 -18.15 -7.43
C ARG A 431 -27.56 -17.96 -6.23
N HIS A 432 -27.97 -17.19 -5.22
CA HIS A 432 -27.11 -16.80 -4.10
C HIS A 432 -27.84 -16.75 -2.75
N PHE A 433 -27.21 -17.28 -1.70
CA PHE A 433 -27.57 -17.05 -0.31
C PHE A 433 -26.96 -15.72 0.17
N LYS A 434 -27.81 -14.74 0.48
CA LYS A 434 -27.36 -13.41 0.96
C LYS A 434 -27.03 -13.48 2.45
N LYS A 435 -26.19 -12.55 2.93
CA LYS A 435 -25.75 -12.45 4.35
C LYS A 435 -24.94 -13.67 4.84
N ASN A 436 -24.12 -14.28 3.97
CA ASN A 436 -23.35 -15.47 4.33
C ASN A 436 -21.96 -15.12 4.92
N THR A 437 -21.66 -13.85 5.18
CA THR A 437 -20.40 -13.43 5.85
C THR A 437 -20.37 -13.94 7.30
N TYR A 438 -19.28 -14.59 7.71
CA TYR A 438 -19.08 -15.06 9.08
C TYR A 438 -17.60 -15.14 9.50
N LYS A 439 -17.40 -15.17 10.82
CA LYS A 439 -16.15 -15.57 11.47
C LYS A 439 -16.45 -16.76 12.37
N SER A 440 -15.70 -17.85 12.20
CA SER A 440 -15.89 -19.09 12.94
C SER A 440 -14.56 -19.56 13.54
N LEU A 441 -14.68 -20.28 14.66
CA LEU A 441 -13.60 -20.80 15.45
C LEU A 441 -13.87 -22.28 15.73
N ARG A 442 -12.89 -23.12 15.42
CA ARG A 442 -12.77 -24.49 15.92
C ARG A 442 -11.81 -24.50 17.09
N VAL A 443 -12.21 -25.09 18.21
CA VAL A 443 -11.30 -25.35 19.35
C VAL A 443 -11.34 -26.84 19.66
N VAL A 444 -10.22 -27.53 19.47
CA VAL A 444 -10.11 -28.98 19.49
C VAL A 444 -9.00 -29.41 20.44
N SER A 445 -9.36 -30.23 21.42
CA SER A 445 -8.44 -30.90 22.33
C SER A 445 -8.87 -32.36 22.55
N GLN A 446 -8.16 -33.09 23.41
CA GLN A 446 -8.62 -34.41 23.84
C GLN A 446 -9.85 -34.33 24.75
N GLU A 447 -10.06 -33.22 25.44
CA GLU A 447 -11.11 -33.03 26.45
C GLU A 447 -12.38 -32.42 25.84
N TYR A 448 -12.23 -31.51 24.86
CA TYR A 448 -13.34 -30.77 24.25
C TYR A 448 -13.15 -30.60 22.73
N ASP A 449 -14.25 -30.44 21.99
CA ASP A 449 -14.26 -30.12 20.56
C ASP A 449 -15.44 -29.17 20.29
N PHE A 450 -15.16 -27.89 20.08
CA PHE A 450 -16.18 -26.85 19.93
C PHE A 450 -16.13 -26.19 18.55
N SER A 451 -17.31 -25.90 18.01
CA SER A 451 -17.50 -25.01 16.87
C SER A 451 -18.27 -23.79 17.33
N TYR A 452 -17.66 -22.61 17.22
CA TYR A 452 -18.27 -21.32 17.54
C TYR A 452 -18.29 -20.44 16.29
N CYS A 453 -19.38 -19.73 16.04
CA CYS A 453 -19.49 -18.88 14.86
C CYS A 453 -20.32 -17.64 15.14
N VAL A 454 -19.87 -16.52 14.57
CA VAL A 454 -20.58 -15.26 14.56
C VAL A 454 -20.84 -14.85 13.12
N TRP A 455 -22.11 -14.65 12.80
CA TRP A 455 -22.59 -14.24 11.49
C TRP A 455 -22.62 -12.72 11.38
N CYS A 456 -22.56 -12.19 10.16
CA CYS A 456 -22.71 -10.75 9.91
C CYS A 456 -24.07 -10.16 10.30
N THR A 457 -25.05 -11.03 10.61
CA THR A 457 -26.33 -10.68 11.23
C THR A 457 -26.25 -10.58 12.76
N ASN A 458 -25.07 -10.75 13.35
CA ASN A 458 -24.81 -10.86 14.79
C ASN A 458 -25.52 -12.05 15.46
N GLU A 459 -26.02 -13.00 14.69
CA GLU A 459 -26.47 -14.29 15.17
C GLU A 459 -25.26 -15.18 15.48
N HIS A 460 -25.43 -16.05 16.48
CA HIS A 460 -24.35 -16.85 17.02
C HIS A 460 -24.71 -18.32 17.01
N GLU A 461 -23.68 -19.14 16.78
CA GLU A 461 -23.77 -20.59 16.88
C GLU A 461 -22.69 -21.13 17.80
N LEU A 462 -23.07 -22.08 18.65
CA LEU A 462 -22.14 -22.86 19.47
C LEU A 462 -22.56 -24.33 19.45
N TYR A 463 -21.65 -25.21 19.03
CA TYR A 463 -21.86 -26.64 19.02
C TYR A 463 -20.74 -27.35 19.77
N ASP A 464 -21.11 -28.32 20.62
CA ASP A 464 -20.20 -29.31 21.16
C ASP A 464 -20.12 -30.48 20.20
N MET A 465 -19.03 -30.56 19.45
CA MET A 465 -18.83 -31.49 18.36
C MET A 465 -18.55 -32.92 18.84
N LYS A 466 -18.33 -33.14 20.14
CA LYS A 466 -18.30 -34.49 20.73
C LYS A 466 -19.69 -35.05 20.96
N VAL A 467 -20.67 -34.18 21.23
CA VAL A 467 -22.06 -34.55 21.54
C VAL A 467 -22.94 -34.46 20.29
N ASP A 468 -22.75 -33.41 19.50
CA ASP A 468 -23.53 -33.11 18.31
C ASP A 468 -22.61 -32.93 17.09
N THR A 469 -22.13 -34.06 16.57
CA THR A 469 -21.31 -34.10 15.36
C THR A 469 -22.04 -33.58 14.11
N SER A 470 -23.36 -33.47 14.16
CA SER A 470 -24.21 -33.04 13.04
C SER A 470 -24.62 -31.56 13.12
N GLN A 471 -24.15 -30.81 14.13
CA GLN A 471 -24.38 -29.37 14.29
C GLN A 471 -25.87 -28.97 14.19
N MET A 472 -26.74 -29.70 14.89
CA MET A 472 -28.20 -29.49 14.86
C MET A 472 -28.74 -28.76 16.09
N HIS A 473 -28.03 -28.78 17.21
CA HIS A 473 -28.46 -28.22 18.50
C HIS A 473 -27.55 -27.06 18.90
N ASN A 474 -27.93 -25.85 18.50
CA ASN A 474 -27.20 -24.64 18.88
C ASN A 474 -27.33 -24.41 20.39
N LEU A 475 -26.19 -24.42 21.09
CA LEU A 475 -26.11 -24.24 22.54
C LEU A 475 -26.03 -22.77 22.95
N TYR A 476 -25.81 -21.84 22.01
CA TYR A 476 -25.66 -20.42 22.33
C TYR A 476 -26.89 -19.87 23.07
N GLY A 477 -26.66 -19.13 24.16
CA GLY A 477 -27.72 -18.59 25.02
C GLY A 477 -28.31 -19.58 26.02
N SER A 478 -27.87 -20.85 26.02
CA SER A 478 -28.27 -21.84 27.01
C SER A 478 -27.65 -21.55 28.38
N VAL A 479 -28.39 -21.88 29.46
CA VAL A 479 -27.88 -21.86 30.85
C VAL A 479 -27.28 -23.21 31.28
N LEU A 480 -27.23 -24.18 30.38
CA LEU A 480 -26.72 -25.52 30.64
C LEU A 480 -25.18 -25.53 30.67
N SER A 481 -24.62 -26.72 30.91
CA SER A 481 -23.19 -26.99 30.78
C SER A 481 -22.95 -28.08 29.75
N THR A 482 -21.81 -28.04 29.06
CA THR A 482 -21.37 -29.09 28.12
C THR A 482 -19.87 -29.32 28.28
N SER A 483 -19.41 -30.55 28.12
CA SER A 483 -17.99 -30.94 28.30
C SER A 483 -17.32 -30.35 29.56
N GLY A 484 -18.08 -30.27 30.67
CA GLY A 484 -17.60 -29.74 31.95
C GLY A 484 -17.62 -28.20 32.11
N PHE A 485 -18.05 -27.46 31.09
CA PHE A 485 -18.05 -25.99 31.11
C PHE A 485 -19.47 -25.41 31.07
N SER A 486 -19.69 -24.37 31.88
CA SER A 486 -20.91 -23.55 31.82
C SER A 486 -20.97 -22.82 30.48
N ILE A 487 -22.08 -22.93 29.75
CA ILE A 487 -22.22 -22.32 28.41
C ILE A 487 -21.96 -20.80 28.42
N PRO A 488 -22.51 -19.98 29.34
CA PRO A 488 -22.22 -18.55 29.36
C PRO A 488 -20.72 -18.22 29.53
N GLN A 489 -20.01 -18.99 30.36
CA GLN A 489 -18.58 -18.82 30.59
C GLN A 489 -17.76 -19.24 29.37
N LEU A 490 -18.10 -20.38 28.77
CA LEU A 490 -17.49 -20.90 27.56
C LEU A 490 -17.65 -19.92 26.40
N THR A 491 -18.87 -19.43 26.16
CA THR A 491 -19.17 -18.44 25.12
C THR A 491 -18.30 -17.19 25.27
N ALA A 492 -18.17 -16.63 26.48
CA ALA A 492 -17.36 -15.43 26.67
C ALA A 492 -15.89 -15.60 26.25
N ARG A 493 -15.31 -16.79 26.46
CA ARG A 493 -13.92 -17.11 26.10
C ARG A 493 -13.75 -17.44 24.64
N LEU A 494 -14.65 -18.24 24.07
CA LEU A 494 -14.65 -18.54 22.64
C LEU A 494 -14.82 -17.26 21.83
N ASP A 495 -15.66 -16.34 22.30
CA ASP A 495 -15.86 -15.04 21.68
C ASP A 495 -14.61 -14.16 21.75
N SER A 496 -13.94 -14.11 22.91
CA SER A 496 -12.69 -13.35 23.07
C SER A 496 -11.54 -13.95 22.25
N LEU A 497 -11.49 -15.28 22.14
CA LEU A 497 -10.51 -15.97 21.31
C LEU A 497 -10.78 -15.71 19.83
N LEU A 498 -12.04 -15.77 19.40
CA LEU A 498 -12.45 -15.44 18.04
C LEU A 498 -12.15 -13.96 17.73
N LEU A 499 -12.42 -13.04 18.65
CA LEU A 499 -12.07 -11.62 18.51
C LEU A 499 -10.57 -11.42 18.30
N THR A 500 -9.75 -12.17 19.03
CA THR A 500 -8.28 -12.13 18.88
C THR A 500 -7.84 -12.66 17.51
N LEU A 501 -8.51 -13.70 17.00
CA LEU A 501 -8.19 -14.36 15.73
C LEU A 501 -8.80 -13.66 14.50
N LYS A 502 -9.83 -12.85 14.68
CA LYS A 502 -10.62 -12.20 13.63
C LYS A 502 -9.81 -11.32 12.68
N SER A 503 -8.75 -10.70 13.19
CA SER A 503 -7.79 -9.88 12.42
C SER A 503 -6.34 -10.08 12.86
N CYS A 504 -6.02 -11.29 13.33
CA CYS A 504 -4.69 -11.63 13.83
C CYS A 504 -3.62 -11.51 12.73
N LYS A 505 -2.35 -11.35 13.10
CA LYS A 505 -1.22 -11.41 12.16
C LYS A 505 -0.05 -12.16 12.77
N GLY A 506 0.57 -13.05 11.99
CA GLY A 506 1.80 -13.74 12.37
C GLY A 506 1.66 -14.45 13.72
N LYS A 507 2.51 -14.06 14.69
CA LYS A 507 2.54 -14.68 16.02
C LYS A 507 1.17 -14.67 16.72
N VAL A 508 0.35 -13.64 16.54
CA VAL A 508 -0.98 -13.56 17.18
C VAL A 508 -1.91 -14.67 16.67
N CYS A 509 -1.86 -15.00 15.38
CA CYS A 509 -2.66 -16.10 14.83
C CYS A 509 -2.21 -17.46 15.38
N ARG A 510 -0.90 -17.62 15.57
CA ARG A 510 -0.28 -18.86 16.06
C ARG A 510 -0.47 -19.03 17.58
N ARG A 511 -0.44 -17.91 18.32
CA ARG A 511 -0.43 -17.84 19.80
C ARG A 511 -1.44 -16.81 20.33
N PRO A 512 -2.74 -16.98 20.08
CA PRO A 512 -3.75 -16.02 20.50
C PRO A 512 -3.89 -15.94 22.03
N TRP A 513 -3.67 -17.05 22.75
CA TRP A 513 -3.66 -17.04 24.22
C TRP A 513 -2.52 -16.21 24.80
N GLU A 514 -1.32 -16.26 24.21
CA GLU A 514 -0.21 -15.37 24.60
C GLU A 514 -0.52 -13.89 24.31
N ALA A 515 -1.33 -13.61 23.27
CA ALA A 515 -1.76 -12.24 22.97
C ALA A 515 -2.78 -11.72 24.02
N LEU A 516 -3.69 -12.58 24.47
CA LEU A 516 -4.65 -12.26 25.54
C LEU A 516 -3.97 -12.19 26.92
N PHE A 517 -2.96 -13.04 27.17
CA PHE A 517 -2.23 -13.14 28.44
C PHE A 517 -0.71 -13.06 28.20
N PRO A 518 -0.17 -11.83 28.00
CA PRO A 518 1.25 -11.64 27.65
C PRO A 518 2.25 -12.13 28.69
N ALA A 519 1.84 -12.28 29.95
CA ALA A 519 2.65 -12.82 31.03
C ALA A 519 2.66 -14.37 31.09
N GLY A 520 1.96 -15.04 30.16
CA GLY A 520 2.05 -16.49 29.97
C GLY A 520 1.26 -17.34 30.97
N GLN A 521 0.21 -16.79 31.58
CA GLN A 521 -0.60 -17.54 32.55
C GLN A 521 -1.61 -18.51 31.91
N VAL A 522 -2.02 -18.24 30.67
CA VAL A 522 -3.04 -18.99 29.95
C VAL A 522 -2.47 -19.44 28.61
N HIS A 523 -2.56 -20.75 28.32
CA HIS A 523 -2.08 -21.33 27.07
C HIS A 523 -3.16 -22.14 26.33
N SER A 524 -4.29 -22.40 26.98
CA SER A 524 -5.41 -23.16 26.45
C SER A 524 -6.75 -22.63 26.96
N LEU A 525 -7.83 -23.06 26.32
CA LEU A 525 -9.20 -22.82 26.79
C LEU A 525 -9.40 -23.39 28.19
N GLY A 526 -8.82 -24.56 28.48
CA GLY A 526 -8.83 -25.14 29.83
C GLY A 526 -8.28 -24.19 30.89
N ASP A 527 -7.11 -23.58 30.65
CA ASP A 527 -6.52 -22.59 31.56
C ASP A 527 -7.40 -21.33 31.66
N ALA A 528 -7.94 -20.88 30.52
CA ALA A 528 -8.82 -19.71 30.45
C ALA A 528 -10.11 -19.89 31.24
N MET A 529 -10.55 -21.13 31.48
CA MET A 529 -11.74 -21.44 32.30
C MET A 529 -11.53 -21.21 33.81
N HIS A 530 -10.32 -20.86 34.26
CA HIS A 530 -10.08 -20.53 35.67
C HIS A 530 -10.93 -19.33 36.14
N HIS A 531 -11.37 -19.39 37.39
CA HIS A 531 -12.36 -18.47 37.95
C HIS A 531 -11.86 -17.02 38.07
N GLU A 532 -10.55 -16.83 38.23
CA GLU A 532 -9.94 -15.50 38.35
C GLU A 532 -10.10 -14.66 37.06
N TYR A 533 -10.23 -15.30 35.90
CA TYR A 533 -10.36 -14.62 34.60
C TYR A 533 -11.82 -14.32 34.21
N HIS A 534 -12.80 -14.67 35.06
CA HIS A 534 -14.23 -14.52 34.75
C HIS A 534 -14.59 -13.08 34.36
N GLN A 535 -14.18 -12.13 35.20
CA GLN A 535 -14.50 -10.73 35.00
C GLN A 535 -13.76 -10.16 33.78
N PHE A 536 -12.54 -10.61 33.50
CA PHE A 536 -11.79 -10.21 32.32
C PHE A 536 -12.53 -10.58 31.04
N PHE A 537 -12.91 -11.86 30.86
CA PHE A 537 -13.63 -12.32 29.66
C PHE A 537 -15.05 -11.76 29.56
N ALA A 538 -15.71 -11.51 30.70
CA ALA A 538 -17.02 -10.85 30.71
C ALA A 538 -16.95 -9.40 30.20
N ASN A 539 -15.84 -8.70 30.47
CA ASN A 539 -15.61 -7.30 30.11
C ASN A 539 -14.97 -7.10 28.71
N GLN A 540 -14.68 -8.20 27.99
CA GLN A 540 -14.22 -8.12 26.61
C GLN A 540 -15.36 -7.63 25.70
N GLU A 541 -15.00 -6.86 24.68
CA GLU A 541 -15.92 -6.57 23.58
C GLU A 541 -16.32 -7.86 22.90
N LYS A 542 -17.50 -7.87 22.28
CA LYS A 542 -18.02 -9.05 21.59
C LYS A 542 -17.72 -8.98 20.11
N VAL A 543 -17.51 -10.15 19.49
CA VAL A 543 -17.43 -10.22 18.03
C VAL A 543 -18.80 -9.82 17.47
N THR A 544 -18.83 -8.75 16.69
CA THR A 544 -20.02 -8.28 15.99
C THR A 544 -19.67 -7.90 14.57
N PHE A 545 -20.64 -7.53 13.76
CA PHE A 545 -20.42 -6.94 12.45
C PHE A 545 -21.21 -5.66 12.28
N SER A 546 -20.57 -4.77 11.53
CA SER A 546 -21.08 -3.54 10.99
C SER A 546 -21.51 -3.64 9.51
N ALA A 547 -21.52 -4.79 8.87
CA ALA A 547 -22.50 -5.12 7.82
C ALA A 547 -22.14 -6.49 7.24
N CYS A 548 -23.09 -7.08 6.52
CA CYS A 548 -22.81 -8.18 5.61
C CYS A 548 -22.27 -7.63 4.28
N LEU A 549 -20.95 -7.39 4.19
CA LEU A 549 -20.28 -6.93 2.96
C LEU A 549 -19.63 -8.09 2.19
N ASP A 550 -19.41 -7.87 0.89
CA ASP A 550 -18.91 -8.86 -0.08
C ASP A 550 -17.39 -9.11 -0.02
N GLY A 551 -16.69 -8.46 0.90
CA GLY A 551 -15.26 -8.67 1.12
C GLY A 551 -14.81 -8.11 2.46
N TYR A 552 -13.54 -8.32 2.80
CA TYR A 552 -12.97 -7.83 4.06
C TYR A 552 -12.79 -6.31 4.06
N ILE A 553 -13.68 -5.63 4.78
CA ILE A 553 -13.71 -4.17 4.95
C ILE A 553 -13.73 -3.90 6.46
N THR A 554 -12.63 -3.40 7.00
CA THR A 554 -12.41 -3.32 8.45
C THR A 554 -13.48 -2.52 9.18
N SER A 555 -14.01 -1.45 8.57
CA SER A 555 -15.09 -0.66 9.19
C SER A 555 -16.39 -1.44 9.39
N ALA A 556 -16.60 -2.56 8.68
CA ALA A 556 -17.78 -3.41 8.77
C ALA A 556 -17.61 -4.64 9.68
N GLU A 557 -16.43 -4.81 10.27
CA GLU A 557 -16.10 -5.99 11.06
C GLU A 557 -16.45 -5.83 12.54
N GLY A 558 -16.97 -4.68 12.99
CA GLY A 558 -17.11 -4.43 14.44
C GLY A 558 -15.75 -4.53 15.13
N ALA A 559 -15.73 -4.73 16.45
CA ALA A 559 -14.50 -4.80 17.24
C ALA A 559 -13.40 -5.68 16.59
N LEU A 560 -12.21 -5.10 16.42
CA LEU A 560 -11.05 -5.76 15.82
C LEU A 560 -9.95 -6.17 16.81
N MET A 561 -10.00 -5.72 18.06
CA MET A 561 -8.94 -6.03 19.04
C MET A 561 -9.50 -6.39 20.41
N ALA A 562 -9.14 -7.59 20.89
CA ALA A 562 -9.36 -7.98 22.28
C ALA A 562 -8.38 -7.24 23.21
N LYS A 563 -8.84 -6.91 24.42
CA LYS A 563 -7.99 -6.31 25.47
C LYS A 563 -7.07 -7.39 26.04
N SER A 564 -5.81 -7.07 26.28
CA SER A 564 -4.88 -7.96 26.99
C SER A 564 -5.05 -7.86 28.51
N TYR A 565 -4.75 -8.94 29.21
CA TYR A 565 -4.81 -9.01 30.68
C TYR A 565 -3.55 -8.36 31.30
N THR A 566 -3.73 -7.37 32.18
CA THR A 566 -2.65 -6.73 32.96
C THR A 566 -2.97 -6.77 34.46
N ALA A 567 -1.97 -7.06 35.28
CA ALA A 567 -2.15 -7.30 36.71
C ALA A 567 -2.14 -6.01 37.58
N ASP A 568 -1.67 -4.86 37.07
CA ASP A 568 -1.27 -3.69 37.88
C ASP A 568 -1.97 -2.36 37.51
N LYS A 569 -3.29 -2.23 37.73
CA LYS A 569 -3.93 -0.89 37.79
C LYS A 569 -4.78 -0.69 39.04
N ALA A 570 -4.07 -0.38 40.12
CA ALA A 570 -4.52 0.55 41.15
C ALA A 570 -3.39 1.55 41.40
N ILE A 571 -3.70 2.86 41.40
CA ILE A 571 -2.94 4.03 41.95
C ILE A 571 -2.30 5.02 40.92
N ASN A 572 -2.93 6.22 40.86
CA ASN A 572 -2.48 7.62 40.65
C ASN A 572 -1.77 8.15 39.37
N SER A 573 -2.35 9.23 38.81
CA SER A 573 -1.72 10.18 37.88
C SER A 573 -1.87 11.64 38.35
N THR A 574 -0.76 12.38 38.45
CA THR A 574 -0.70 13.85 38.52
C THR A 574 0.58 14.30 37.82
N TYR A 575 0.50 15.11 36.76
CA TYR A 575 1.42 16.20 36.35
C TYR A 575 1.11 16.63 34.90
N TYR A 576 0.66 17.87 34.71
CA TYR A 576 1.13 18.89 33.74
C TYR A 576 0.04 19.97 33.52
N ASN A 577 0.37 21.23 33.80
CA ASN A 577 -0.49 22.39 33.54
C ASN A 577 0.39 23.61 33.19
N GLY A 578 0.10 24.30 32.08
CA GLY A 578 0.63 25.65 31.80
C GLY A 578 0.85 26.02 30.32
N ALA A 579 -0.14 26.65 29.68
CA ALA A 579 -0.07 27.91 28.90
C ALA A 579 -1.30 28.12 27.98
N ARG A 580 -1.72 29.38 27.85
CA ARG A 580 -3.06 29.87 27.45
C ARG A 580 -3.49 29.62 25.99
N GLY A 581 -4.74 29.17 25.83
CA GLY A 581 -5.64 29.44 24.71
C GLY A 581 -7.09 29.46 25.24
N SER A 582 -7.84 30.54 25.02
CA SER A 582 -9.22 30.66 25.54
C SER A 582 -10.16 29.79 24.70
N THR A 583 -10.42 28.57 25.17
CA THR A 583 -11.41 27.64 24.62
C THR A 583 -12.83 28.24 24.71
N PHE A 584 -13.63 28.09 23.65
CA PHE A 584 -15.05 28.44 23.68
C PHE A 584 -15.77 27.61 24.76
N SER A 585 -16.33 28.24 25.81
CA SER A 585 -17.09 27.55 26.87
C SER A 585 -18.57 27.92 26.85
N LEU A 586 -19.47 26.95 26.92
CA LEU A 586 -20.92 27.15 27.06
C LEU A 586 -21.30 27.17 28.55
N ARG A 587 -21.96 28.23 29.03
CA ARG A 587 -22.65 28.27 30.34
C ARG A 587 -24.16 28.42 30.14
N CYS A 588 -24.93 27.39 30.47
CA CYS A 588 -26.40 27.47 30.53
C CYS A 588 -26.85 28.01 31.89
N ARG A 589 -27.75 29.00 31.91
CA ARG A 589 -28.11 29.78 33.12
C ARG A 589 -29.54 29.53 33.63
N ARG A 590 -30.17 28.38 33.32
CA ARG A 590 -31.63 28.21 33.54
C ARG A 590 -32.14 26.86 34.03
N CYS A 591 -31.35 26.09 34.79
CA CYS A 591 -31.86 24.98 35.62
C CYS A 591 -31.21 25.07 37.01
N GLY A 592 -32.02 25.34 38.03
CA GLY A 592 -31.59 25.53 39.42
C GLY A 592 -31.63 24.24 40.23
N GLU A 593 -30.84 23.24 39.82
CA GLU A 593 -30.49 22.09 40.65
C GLU A 593 -28.97 21.91 40.58
N GLU A 594 -28.30 21.97 41.73
CA GLU A 594 -26.89 21.65 41.86
C GLU A 594 -26.71 20.14 41.56
N SER A 595 -26.30 19.82 40.34
CA SER A 595 -25.64 18.54 40.08
C SER A 595 -24.17 18.69 40.49
N GLN A 596 -23.73 17.81 41.39
CA GLN A 596 -22.34 17.69 41.84
C GLN A 596 -21.37 17.12 40.78
N ASP A 597 -21.74 17.11 39.49
CA ASP A 597 -20.94 16.52 38.40
C ASP A 597 -20.38 17.56 37.42
N GLY A 598 -19.97 18.72 37.96
CA GLY A 598 -19.36 19.82 37.21
C GLY A 598 -17.84 19.72 37.04
N ASN A 599 -17.25 18.52 37.08
CA ASN A 599 -15.87 18.33 36.63
C ASN A 599 -15.88 18.18 35.11
N VAL A 600 -15.51 19.24 34.39
CA VAL A 600 -15.03 19.10 33.02
C VAL A 600 -13.74 18.28 33.11
N TYR A 601 -13.86 16.97 32.89
CA TYR A 601 -12.75 16.04 32.85
C TYR A 601 -11.78 16.49 31.75
N GLU A 602 -10.55 16.84 32.13
CA GLU A 602 -9.45 16.65 31.19
C GLU A 602 -9.38 15.14 30.92
N PRO A 603 -9.41 14.70 29.65
CA PRO A 603 -9.41 13.28 29.35
C PRO A 603 -8.12 12.65 29.88
N SER A 604 -8.26 11.58 30.66
CA SER A 604 -7.09 10.80 31.12
C SER A 604 -6.28 10.30 29.93
N GLU A 605 -4.96 10.08 30.09
CA GLU A 605 -4.13 9.47 29.05
C GLU A 605 -4.73 8.15 28.53
N GLU A 606 -5.50 7.45 29.35
CA GLU A 606 -6.20 6.21 29.00
C GLU A 606 -7.41 6.42 28.06
N PHE A 607 -8.06 7.59 28.09
CA PHE A 607 -9.14 7.97 27.17
C PHE A 607 -8.61 8.48 25.83
N LEU A 608 -7.48 9.21 25.84
CA LEU A 608 -6.77 9.60 24.62
C LEU A 608 -6.12 8.39 23.92
N ASN A 609 -5.80 7.34 24.69
CA ASN A 609 -5.23 6.08 24.20
C ASN A 609 -6.25 4.92 24.12
N ALA A 610 -7.55 5.18 24.34
CA ALA A 610 -8.60 4.18 24.18
C ALA A 610 -8.81 3.89 22.68
N PRO A 611 -9.01 2.63 22.26
CA PRO A 611 -9.37 2.33 20.87
C PRO A 611 -10.75 2.91 20.55
N ASP A 612 -10.93 3.41 19.33
CA ASP A 612 -12.25 3.90 18.89
C ASP A 612 -13.31 2.79 19.00
N ILE A 613 -14.44 3.14 19.60
CA ILE A 613 -15.61 2.27 19.72
C ILE A 613 -16.15 1.98 18.32
N GLU A 614 -16.04 0.74 17.84
CA GLU A 614 -16.56 0.38 16.52
C GLU A 614 -18.08 0.30 16.53
N ARG A 615 -18.72 1.08 15.63
CA ARG A 615 -20.18 1.11 15.48
C ARG A 615 -20.70 -0.29 15.13
N PRO A 616 -21.77 -0.80 15.77
CA PRO A 616 -22.40 -2.05 15.37
C PRO A 616 -23.17 -1.84 14.06
N THR A 617 -23.56 -2.90 13.34
CA THR A 617 -24.68 -2.74 12.39
C THR A 617 -25.78 -3.77 12.42
N ARG A 618 -26.87 -3.23 11.85
CA ARG A 618 -28.18 -3.77 11.56
C ARG A 618 -28.17 -5.18 10.98
N ALA A 619 -28.71 -6.08 11.80
CA ALA A 619 -29.34 -7.31 11.35
C ALA A 619 -30.63 -7.00 10.57
N LYS A 620 -30.96 -7.87 9.60
CA LYS A 620 -31.90 -7.57 8.51
C LYS A 620 -33.37 -7.95 8.77
N ASP A 621 -33.76 -8.17 10.04
CA ASP A 621 -35.16 -8.44 10.46
C ASP A 621 -35.58 -7.62 11.71
N ASP A 622 -34.82 -6.60 12.07
CA ASP A 622 -35.21 -5.59 13.06
C ASP A 622 -35.99 -4.45 12.37
N PRO A 623 -37.27 -4.21 12.71
CA PRO A 623 -38.05 -3.13 12.12
C PRO A 623 -37.60 -1.73 12.56
N ASN A 624 -36.76 -1.62 13.61
CA ASN A 624 -36.31 -0.34 14.14
C ASN A 624 -34.98 0.11 13.51
N THR A 625 -34.85 1.43 13.31
CA THR A 625 -33.67 2.08 12.73
C THR A 625 -32.80 2.60 13.86
N TYR A 626 -31.78 1.82 14.24
CA TYR A 626 -30.73 2.30 15.14
C TYR A 626 -29.71 3.12 14.34
N GLU A 627 -30.09 4.35 14.04
CA GLU A 627 -29.11 5.41 13.82
C GLU A 627 -28.59 5.81 15.20
N ALA A 628 -27.27 5.92 15.38
CA ALA A 628 -26.77 6.71 16.51
C ALA A 628 -27.54 8.02 16.45
N GLU A 629 -28.29 8.35 17.51
CA GLU A 629 -29.22 9.48 17.52
C GLU A 629 -28.52 10.61 16.78
N ALA A 630 -29.01 10.92 15.58
CA ALA A 630 -28.33 11.91 14.76
C ALA A 630 -28.29 13.13 15.66
N PRO A 631 -27.10 13.71 15.96
CA PRO A 631 -27.02 14.91 16.76
C PRO A 631 -27.89 15.95 16.05
N SER A 632 -29.13 16.05 16.52
CA SER A 632 -30.28 16.69 15.89
C SER A 632 -30.96 17.59 16.89
N SER A 633 -30.52 17.52 18.15
CA SER A 633 -30.72 18.60 19.06
C SER A 633 -29.88 19.79 18.59
N LEU A 634 -30.42 20.98 18.83
CA LEU A 634 -29.69 22.21 18.58
C LEU A 634 -28.39 22.28 19.41
N GLU A 635 -28.35 21.60 20.57
CA GLU A 635 -27.19 21.53 21.46
C GLU A 635 -26.05 20.72 20.85
N ASP A 636 -26.35 19.57 20.24
CA ASP A 636 -25.33 18.77 19.56
C ASP A 636 -24.79 19.46 18.31
N ALA A 637 -25.66 20.16 17.57
CA ALA A 637 -25.24 20.99 16.45
C ALA A 637 -24.35 22.16 16.91
N PHE A 638 -24.62 22.75 18.07
CA PHE A 638 -23.72 23.75 18.66
C PHE A 638 -22.40 23.13 19.16
N PHE A 639 -22.43 21.93 19.73
CA PHE A 639 -21.23 21.23 20.17
C PHE A 639 -20.33 20.88 18.97
N ALA A 640 -20.89 20.26 17.94
CA ALA A 640 -20.18 19.93 16.70
C ALA A 640 -19.62 21.20 16.04
N LEU A 641 -20.38 22.30 16.05
CA LEU A 641 -19.91 23.59 15.55
C LEU A 641 -18.73 24.13 16.38
N VAL A 642 -18.81 24.09 17.71
CA VAL A 642 -17.71 24.55 18.58
C VAL A 642 -16.46 23.68 18.40
N ALA A 643 -16.61 22.36 18.28
CA ALA A 643 -15.50 21.44 18.05
C ALA A 643 -14.79 21.75 16.72
N ILE A 644 -15.53 21.84 15.62
CA ILE A 644 -14.92 22.14 14.31
C ILE A 644 -14.30 23.55 14.28
N LEU A 645 -14.93 24.55 14.92
CA LEU A 645 -14.35 25.90 15.01
C LEU A 645 -13.04 25.92 15.82
N ASN A 646 -12.92 25.12 16.88
CA ASN A 646 -11.67 24.97 17.63
C ASN A 646 -10.57 24.32 16.79
N ASP A 647 -10.88 23.25 16.05
CA ASP A 647 -9.92 22.56 15.19
C ASP A 647 -9.46 23.46 14.03
N MET A 648 -10.39 24.24 13.46
CA MET A 648 -10.07 25.25 12.44
C MET A 648 -9.15 26.36 13.00
N ASP A 649 -9.36 26.81 14.24
CA ASP A 649 -8.52 27.83 14.88
C ASP A 649 -7.09 27.34 15.16
N ARG A 650 -6.95 26.08 15.62
CA ARG A 650 -5.64 25.41 15.76
C ARG A 650 -4.93 25.28 14.42
N MET A 651 -5.67 24.93 13.36
CA MET A 651 -5.11 24.83 12.02
C MET A 651 -4.67 26.20 11.47
N ARG A 652 -5.45 27.27 11.70
CA ARG A 652 -5.06 28.65 11.32
C ARG A 652 -3.80 29.09 12.03
N SER A 653 -3.72 28.86 13.34
CA SER A 653 -2.52 29.17 14.13
C SER A 653 -1.27 28.49 13.54
N ARG A 654 -1.42 27.25 13.05
CA ARG A 654 -0.33 26.55 12.37
C ARG A 654 0.02 27.16 11.01
N VAL A 655 -0.98 27.55 10.22
CA VAL A 655 -0.75 28.22 8.92
C VAL A 655 -0.08 29.58 9.11
N GLU A 656 -0.53 30.40 10.06
CA GLU A 656 0.12 31.67 10.41
C GLU A 656 1.58 31.48 10.81
N TRP A 657 1.88 30.43 11.59
CA TRP A 657 3.25 30.06 11.91
C TRP A 657 4.06 29.71 10.66
N ILE A 658 3.53 28.92 9.72
CA ILE A 658 4.22 28.59 8.45
C ILE A 658 4.58 29.87 7.69
N TRP A 659 3.62 30.78 7.50
CA TRP A 659 3.85 32.00 6.71
C TRP A 659 4.69 33.04 7.44
N SER A 660 4.70 33.03 8.78
CA SER A 660 5.65 33.82 9.57
C SER A 660 7.09 33.34 9.39
N ASN A 661 7.30 32.02 9.31
CA ASN A 661 8.63 31.45 9.02
C ASN A 661 9.06 31.69 7.57
N TYR A 662 8.13 31.64 6.61
CA TYR A 662 8.41 32.10 5.23
C TYR A 662 8.85 33.57 5.21
N ARG A 663 8.14 34.45 5.93
CA ARG A 663 8.50 35.87 6.05
C ARG A 663 9.89 36.06 6.65
N ALA A 664 10.27 35.23 7.63
CA ALA A 664 11.58 35.26 8.26
C ALA A 664 12.71 34.68 7.38
N GLY A 665 12.41 34.19 6.17
CA GLY A 665 13.39 33.57 5.28
C GLY A 665 13.74 32.11 5.64
N LEU A 666 12.98 31.48 6.54
CA LEU A 666 13.26 30.12 7.02
C LEU A 666 12.59 29.04 6.15
N PHE A 667 11.48 29.36 5.49
CA PHE A 667 10.78 28.46 4.57
C PHE A 667 10.81 28.94 3.12
N ASP A 668 10.89 28.01 2.17
CA ASP A 668 10.64 28.25 0.75
C ASP A 668 9.14 28.36 0.47
N VAL A 669 8.79 29.19 -0.50
CA VAL A 669 7.38 29.48 -0.84
C VAL A 669 6.62 28.22 -1.29
N THR A 670 7.29 27.24 -1.90
CA THR A 670 6.65 25.98 -2.31
C THR A 670 6.29 25.10 -1.11
N SER A 671 7.18 25.01 -0.12
CA SER A 671 6.96 24.28 1.13
C SER A 671 5.79 24.87 1.91
N ALA A 672 5.76 26.20 2.08
CA ALA A 672 4.67 26.91 2.73
C ALA A 672 3.32 26.70 2.01
N ALA A 673 3.34 26.77 0.66
CA ALA A 673 2.15 26.63 -0.15
C ALA A 673 1.55 25.21 -0.12
N ILE A 674 2.37 24.16 -0.24
CA ILE A 674 1.91 22.76 -0.20
C ILE A 674 1.32 22.42 1.18
N ALA A 675 2.02 22.80 2.26
CA ALA A 675 1.54 22.55 3.61
C ALA A 675 0.20 23.26 3.88
N THR A 676 0.06 24.50 3.43
CA THR A 676 -1.18 25.28 3.55
C THR A 676 -2.34 24.65 2.75
N ASN A 677 -2.11 24.28 1.50
CA ASN A 677 -3.17 23.66 0.68
C ASN A 677 -3.58 22.27 1.21
N THR A 678 -2.64 21.56 1.83
CA THR A 678 -2.91 20.28 2.53
C THR A 678 -3.74 20.51 3.79
N ALA A 679 -3.43 21.56 4.57
CA ALA A 679 -4.22 21.95 5.74
C ALA A 679 -5.69 22.26 5.37
N ILE A 680 -5.92 23.00 4.29
CA ILE A 680 -7.29 23.28 3.79
C ILE A 680 -7.99 21.98 3.38
N GLY A 681 -7.28 21.06 2.72
CA GLY A 681 -7.81 19.76 2.33
C GLY A 681 -8.23 18.89 3.52
N LEU A 682 -7.41 18.81 4.57
CA LEU A 682 -7.76 18.10 5.80
C LEU A 682 -8.98 18.73 6.49
N VAL A 683 -9.06 20.07 6.54
CA VAL A 683 -10.22 20.77 7.11
C VAL A 683 -11.49 20.51 6.31
N ARG A 684 -11.41 20.44 4.98
CA ARG A 684 -12.56 20.01 4.17
C ARG A 684 -13.04 18.63 4.57
N ASP A 685 -12.13 17.66 4.64
CA ASP A 685 -12.52 16.28 4.92
C ASP A 685 -13.10 16.16 6.36
N MET A 686 -12.62 16.96 7.32
CA MET A 686 -13.22 17.10 8.66
C MET A 686 -14.63 17.74 8.60
N MET A 687 -14.79 18.80 7.80
CA MET A 687 -16.07 19.49 7.62
C MET A 687 -17.13 18.62 6.96
N ASP A 688 -16.76 17.87 5.93
CA ASP A 688 -17.67 16.97 5.21
C ASP A 688 -18.27 15.91 6.14
N GLY A 689 -17.55 15.53 7.21
CA GLY A 689 -18.05 14.65 8.27
C GLY A 689 -19.13 15.26 9.18
N VAL A 690 -19.16 16.59 9.36
CA VAL A 690 -20.10 17.28 10.27
C VAL A 690 -21.25 18.02 9.55
N LEU A 691 -21.15 18.24 8.23
CA LEU A 691 -22.19 18.91 7.45
C LEU A 691 -23.61 18.33 7.63
N PRO A 692 -23.82 17.00 7.65
CA PRO A 692 -25.16 16.42 7.83
C PRO A 692 -25.87 16.85 9.13
N ILE A 693 -25.09 17.16 10.18
CA ILE A 693 -25.60 17.63 11.47
C ILE A 693 -26.19 19.04 11.33
N PHE A 694 -25.53 19.91 10.57
CA PHE A 694 -25.97 21.29 10.41
C PHE A 694 -27.18 21.43 9.47
N ASP A 695 -27.31 20.54 8.48
CA ASP A 695 -28.42 20.57 7.51
C ASP A 695 -29.79 20.47 8.19
N ALA A 696 -29.89 19.66 9.26
CA ALA A 696 -31.10 19.55 10.10
C ALA A 696 -31.52 20.88 10.76
N HIS A 697 -30.59 21.83 10.90
CA HIS A 697 -30.82 23.14 11.52
C HIS A 697 -30.78 24.31 10.54
N GLY A 698 -30.93 23.99 9.24
CA GLY A 698 -30.96 24.93 8.13
C GLY A 698 -29.57 25.24 7.55
N GLY A 699 -28.61 24.34 7.75
CA GLY A 699 -27.26 24.37 7.19
C GLY A 699 -26.25 25.09 8.07
N TYR A 700 -24.97 24.89 7.74
CA TYR A 700 -23.85 25.45 8.52
C TYR A 700 -23.91 26.97 8.64
N HIS A 701 -24.35 27.69 7.61
CA HIS A 701 -24.44 29.15 7.62
C HIS A 701 -25.41 29.68 8.67
N ARG A 702 -26.59 29.04 8.84
CA ARG A 702 -27.53 29.42 9.91
C ARG A 702 -26.98 29.08 11.29
N MET A 703 -26.22 28.00 11.40
CA MET A 703 -25.55 27.64 12.65
C MET A 703 -24.48 28.67 13.02
N LEU A 704 -23.66 29.14 12.07
CA LEU A 704 -22.71 30.25 12.29
C LEU A 704 -23.42 31.53 12.73
N GLN A 705 -24.53 31.90 12.09
CA GLN A 705 -25.32 33.09 12.47
C GLN A 705 -25.90 32.99 13.89
N LYS A 706 -26.49 31.83 14.25
CA LYS A 706 -27.02 31.60 15.60
C LYS A 706 -25.90 31.63 16.64
N PHE A 707 -24.75 31.03 16.36
CA PHE A 707 -23.61 31.01 17.27
C PHE A 707 -23.02 32.40 17.46
N TYR A 708 -22.89 33.18 16.38
CA TYR A 708 -22.50 34.59 16.42
C TYR A 708 -23.40 35.40 17.37
N VAL A 709 -24.73 35.28 17.25
CA VAL A 709 -25.67 35.98 18.14
C VAL A 709 -25.41 35.60 19.60
N VAL A 710 -25.27 34.30 19.90
CA VAL A 710 -24.97 33.83 21.26
C VAL A 710 -23.66 34.42 21.80
N GLN A 711 -22.60 34.47 20.99
CA GLN A 711 -21.32 35.03 21.40
C GLN A 711 -21.39 36.55 21.63
N CYS A 712 -22.15 37.27 20.82
CA CYS A 712 -22.39 38.71 21.03
C CYS A 712 -23.16 38.97 22.33
N LEU A 713 -24.20 38.20 22.63
CA LEU A 713 -24.94 38.33 23.88
C LEU A 713 -24.04 38.07 25.10
N ASN A 714 -23.16 37.06 25.02
CA ASN A 714 -22.18 36.78 26.07
C ASN A 714 -21.14 37.91 26.26
N LYS A 715 -20.90 38.72 25.23
CA LYS A 715 -20.02 39.91 25.28
C LYS A 715 -20.75 41.18 25.72
N GLY A 716 -22.05 41.10 26.04
CA GLY A 716 -22.84 42.20 26.60
C GLY A 716 -23.56 43.07 25.57
N PHE A 717 -23.61 42.67 24.30
CA PHE A 717 -24.43 43.33 23.28
C PHE A 717 -25.91 42.93 23.44
N ALA A 718 -26.86 43.84 23.16
CA ALA A 718 -28.28 43.50 23.12
C ALA A 718 -28.67 42.93 21.74
N ILE A 719 -29.79 42.20 21.64
CA ILE A 719 -30.24 41.62 20.36
C ILE A 719 -30.53 42.71 19.33
N GLU A 720 -31.09 43.82 19.80
CA GLU A 720 -31.45 45.00 19.02
C GLU A 720 -30.21 45.68 18.41
N ASP A 721 -29.04 45.53 19.05
CA ASP A 721 -27.78 46.09 18.57
C ASP A 721 -27.15 45.26 17.46
N LEU A 722 -27.58 44.01 17.24
CA LEU A 722 -26.95 43.08 16.28
C LEU A 722 -27.51 43.23 14.86
N PHE A 723 -28.78 43.62 14.75
CA PHE A 723 -29.51 43.76 13.49
C PHE A 723 -29.87 45.23 13.29
N LEU A 724 -28.93 45.98 12.71
CA LEU A 724 -29.10 47.40 12.46
C LEU A 724 -29.84 47.63 11.13
N GLU A 725 -30.75 48.60 11.10
CA GLU A 725 -31.33 49.15 9.85
C GLU A 725 -30.30 50.02 9.10
N ASN A 726 -29.12 49.46 8.81
CA ASN A 726 -28.07 50.08 7.99
C ASN A 726 -27.91 49.32 6.67
N LYS A 727 -27.18 49.92 5.72
CA LYS A 727 -27.04 49.40 4.33
C LYS A 727 -26.52 47.95 4.26
N ASP A 728 -25.69 47.55 5.22
CA ASP A 728 -25.05 46.24 5.25
C ASP A 728 -25.75 45.27 6.24
N ASN A 729 -26.77 45.73 6.97
CA ASN A 729 -27.48 45.01 8.04
C ASN A 729 -26.49 44.25 8.96
N PHE A 730 -25.46 44.97 9.44
CA PHE A 730 -24.41 44.43 10.29
C PHE A 730 -23.88 45.51 11.25
N ASN A 731 -23.72 45.14 12.52
CA ASN A 731 -23.05 45.99 13.50
C ASN A 731 -21.54 45.78 13.43
N TYR A 732 -20.79 46.83 13.11
CA TYR A 732 -19.34 46.73 12.99
C TYR A 732 -18.62 46.63 14.35
N ASP A 733 -19.27 46.97 15.45
CA ASP A 733 -18.67 46.86 16.80
C ASP A 733 -18.52 45.40 17.25
N THR A 734 -19.24 44.48 16.60
CA THR A 734 -19.17 43.03 16.85
C THR A 734 -18.29 42.30 15.84
N TYR A 735 -17.58 43.02 14.97
CA TYR A 735 -16.76 42.44 13.89
C TYR A 735 -15.77 41.38 14.39
N ASP A 736 -15.07 41.64 15.50
CA ASP A 736 -14.09 40.70 16.07
C ASP A 736 -14.73 39.38 16.53
N VAL A 737 -16.01 39.43 16.95
CA VAL A 737 -16.79 38.23 17.27
C VAL A 737 -17.17 37.49 15.98
N ALA A 738 -17.57 38.24 14.94
CA ALA A 738 -18.00 37.68 13.67
C ALA A 738 -16.86 37.07 12.84
N GLU A 739 -15.65 37.64 12.92
CA GLU A 739 -14.42 37.10 12.33
C GLU A 739 -14.04 35.76 13.00
N ARG A 740 -14.05 35.71 14.35
CA ARG A 740 -13.71 34.49 15.11
C ARG A 740 -14.63 33.29 14.81
N VAL A 741 -15.89 33.55 14.47
CA VAL A 741 -16.85 32.51 14.10
C VAL A 741 -17.00 32.37 12.58
N TYR A 742 -16.07 32.90 11.78
CA TYR A 742 -16.02 32.79 10.32
C TYR A 742 -17.24 33.38 9.57
N LEU A 743 -18.08 34.14 10.26
CA LEU A 743 -19.27 34.75 9.66
C LEU A 743 -18.89 35.81 8.63
N MET A 744 -17.78 36.54 8.84
CA MET A 744 -17.27 37.53 7.86
C MET A 744 -16.82 36.86 6.57
N ALA A 745 -16.00 35.82 6.66
CA ALA A 745 -15.59 35.02 5.51
C ALA A 745 -16.78 34.47 4.71
N TYR A 746 -17.81 33.95 5.41
CA TYR A 746 -19.04 33.48 4.76
C TYR A 746 -19.76 34.62 4.03
N ARG A 747 -19.94 35.78 4.68
CA ARG A 747 -20.64 36.92 4.10
C ARG A 747 -19.94 37.50 2.87
N TYR A 748 -18.61 37.45 2.82
CA TYR A 748 -17.86 37.84 1.62
C TYR A 748 -18.17 36.93 0.43
N LEU A 749 -18.15 35.61 0.66
CA LEU A 749 -18.49 34.62 -0.36
C LEU A 749 -19.96 34.70 -0.77
N GLU A 750 -20.88 34.92 0.17
CA GLU A 750 -22.31 35.10 -0.07
C GLU A 750 -22.59 36.32 -0.94
N GLY A 751 -22.01 37.47 -0.57
CA GLY A 751 -22.15 38.69 -1.36
C GLY A 751 -21.58 38.54 -2.77
N PHE A 752 -20.48 37.80 -2.93
CA PHE A 752 -19.91 37.51 -4.24
C PHE A 752 -20.74 36.50 -5.05
N ALA A 753 -21.19 35.41 -4.44
CA ALA A 753 -22.00 34.38 -5.08
C ALA A 753 -23.33 34.93 -5.59
N ALA A 754 -23.94 35.86 -4.85
CA ALA A 754 -25.18 36.53 -5.22
C ALA A 754 -25.08 37.38 -6.49
N VAL A 755 -23.87 37.82 -6.87
CA VAL A 755 -23.64 38.64 -8.08
C VAL A 755 -23.00 37.85 -9.23
N LEU A 756 -22.78 36.54 -9.05
CA LEU A 756 -22.30 35.67 -10.11
C LEU A 756 -23.45 35.34 -11.07
N GLU A 757 -23.32 35.71 -12.33
CA GLU A 757 -24.28 35.38 -13.39
C GLU A 757 -23.70 34.33 -14.35
N PRO A 758 -24.52 33.42 -14.90
CA PRO A 758 -24.06 32.47 -15.92
C PRO A 758 -23.44 33.22 -17.10
N ASN A 759 -22.19 32.90 -17.44
CA ASN A 759 -21.39 33.52 -18.52
C ASN A 759 -20.96 34.98 -18.30
N GLN A 760 -21.07 35.53 -17.09
CA GLN A 760 -20.48 36.84 -16.76
C GLN A 760 -19.43 36.71 -15.66
N VAL A 761 -18.22 37.19 -15.97
CA VAL A 761 -17.15 37.32 -14.97
C VAL A 761 -17.28 38.71 -14.32
N PRO A 762 -17.45 38.80 -12.99
CA PRO A 762 -17.55 40.08 -12.31
C PRO A 762 -16.18 40.77 -12.25
N ILE A 763 -15.89 41.60 -13.24
CA ILE A 763 -14.67 42.42 -13.30
C ILE A 763 -14.97 43.81 -12.75
N TYR A 764 -14.33 44.13 -11.62
CA TYR A 764 -14.51 45.41 -10.95
C TYR A 764 -13.39 46.40 -11.27
N LYS A 765 -13.68 47.70 -11.09
CA LYS A 765 -12.65 48.75 -11.22
C LYS A 765 -11.67 48.65 -10.05
N ASP A 766 -10.38 48.80 -10.31
CA ASP A 766 -9.39 48.79 -9.23
C ASP A 766 -9.67 49.88 -8.19
N GLY A 767 -9.58 49.51 -6.91
CA GLY A 767 -9.90 50.38 -5.76
C GLY A 767 -11.39 50.54 -5.42
N ILE A 768 -12.32 49.96 -6.19
CA ILE A 768 -13.77 50.06 -5.93
C ILE A 768 -14.22 49.51 -4.57
N PHE A 769 -13.44 48.61 -3.99
CA PHE A 769 -13.68 48.00 -2.68
C PHE A 769 -12.78 48.59 -1.59
N GLY A 770 -12.09 49.70 -1.88
CA GLY A 770 -11.08 50.30 -1.01
C GLY A 770 -9.66 49.85 -1.36
N THR A 771 -8.72 50.31 -0.55
CA THR A 771 -7.29 49.98 -0.62
C THR A 771 -6.82 49.54 0.75
N TYR A 772 -6.21 48.36 0.82
CA TYR A 772 -5.59 47.87 2.06
C TYR A 772 -4.20 48.49 2.24
N ASP A 773 -3.94 49.02 3.43
CA ASP A 773 -2.62 49.51 3.83
C ASP A 773 -1.90 48.45 4.70
N PRO A 774 -0.86 47.77 4.19
CA PRO A 774 -0.14 46.72 4.91
C PRO A 774 0.63 47.23 6.13
N SER A 775 0.97 48.52 6.20
CA SER A 775 1.72 49.11 7.32
C SER A 775 0.85 49.37 8.56
N SER A 776 -0.46 49.38 8.38
CA SER A 776 -1.41 49.73 9.42
C SER A 776 -1.56 48.65 10.50
N ASN A 777 -1.64 49.07 11.77
CA ASN A 777 -1.83 48.13 12.89
C ASN A 777 -3.30 47.68 12.96
N ARG A 778 -3.59 46.46 12.50
CA ARG A 778 -4.94 45.89 12.50
C ARG A 778 -5.56 45.79 13.90
N SER A 779 -4.75 45.56 14.96
CA SER A 779 -5.27 45.41 16.33
C SER A 779 -5.92 46.68 16.90
N THR A 780 -5.56 47.85 16.37
CA THR A 780 -6.10 49.16 16.80
C THR A 780 -7.21 49.69 15.89
N LYS A 781 -7.59 48.95 14.84
CA LYS A 781 -8.63 49.37 13.88
C LYS A 781 -10.04 49.11 14.43
N THR A 782 -10.97 49.99 14.07
CA THR A 782 -12.41 49.74 14.27
C THR A 782 -12.88 48.59 13.39
N GLY A 783 -13.96 47.91 13.77
CA GLY A 783 -14.49 46.79 12.97
C GLY A 783 -14.91 47.19 11.55
N LEU A 784 -15.36 48.44 11.35
CA LEU A 784 -15.67 48.97 10.02
C LEU A 784 -14.39 49.09 9.15
N ALA A 785 -13.30 49.56 9.74
CA ALA A 785 -12.02 49.66 9.04
C ALA A 785 -11.45 48.27 8.71
N LYS A 786 -11.56 47.31 9.63
CA LYS A 786 -11.19 45.91 9.37
C LYS A 786 -12.01 45.30 8.23
N PHE A 787 -13.34 45.49 8.24
CA PHE A 787 -14.22 45.04 7.17
C PHE A 787 -13.86 45.62 5.79
N GLN A 788 -13.49 46.90 5.75
CA GLN A 788 -13.05 47.56 4.52
C GLN A 788 -11.72 47.00 4.01
N ASP A 789 -10.75 46.75 4.90
CA ASP A 789 -9.49 46.10 4.55
C ASP A 789 -9.71 44.72 3.95
N ASP A 790 -10.49 43.87 4.63
CA ASP A 790 -10.80 42.51 4.19
C ASP A 790 -11.43 42.53 2.80
N ARG A 791 -12.43 43.40 2.60
CA ARG A 791 -13.14 43.52 1.32
C ARG A 791 -12.22 43.98 0.19
N ALA A 792 -11.26 44.87 0.47
CA ALA A 792 -10.26 45.30 -0.48
C ALA A 792 -9.31 44.17 -0.91
N LEU A 793 -9.11 43.15 -0.06
CA LEU A 793 -8.28 41.98 -0.33
C LEU A 793 -9.05 40.83 -1.01
N VAL A 794 -10.20 40.41 -0.46
CA VAL A 794 -10.89 39.19 -0.90
C VAL A 794 -11.66 39.38 -2.20
N MET A 795 -12.31 40.54 -2.40
CA MET A 795 -13.19 40.73 -3.56
C MET A 795 -12.43 40.70 -4.90
N PRO A 796 -11.26 41.36 -5.03
CA PRO A 796 -10.48 41.20 -6.25
C PRO A 796 -9.94 39.77 -6.41
N TYR A 797 -9.56 39.10 -5.33
CA TYR A 797 -9.07 37.72 -5.40
C TYR A 797 -10.14 36.74 -5.91
N PHE A 798 -11.39 36.87 -5.44
CA PHE A 798 -12.51 36.06 -5.93
C PHE A 798 -12.77 36.27 -7.43
N SER A 799 -12.62 37.52 -7.89
CA SER A 799 -12.71 37.87 -9.32
C SER A 799 -11.60 37.19 -10.13
N GLU A 800 -10.37 37.13 -9.63
CA GLU A 800 -9.28 36.41 -10.29
C GLU A 800 -9.57 34.89 -10.36
N LEU A 801 -9.98 34.27 -9.25
CA LEU A 801 -10.29 32.84 -9.21
C LEU A 801 -11.45 32.45 -10.13
N ILE A 802 -12.55 33.20 -10.12
CA ILE A 802 -13.70 32.89 -10.99
C ILE A 802 -13.36 33.10 -12.48
N THR A 803 -12.47 34.05 -12.79
CA THR A 803 -11.97 34.25 -14.16
C THR A 803 -11.24 33.00 -14.64
N ILE A 804 -10.47 32.33 -13.77
CA ILE A 804 -9.82 31.05 -14.10
C ILE A 804 -10.88 29.98 -14.39
N VAL A 805 -11.83 29.80 -13.46
CA VAL A 805 -12.92 28.80 -13.57
C VAL A 805 -13.70 28.94 -14.87
N MET A 806 -14.04 30.16 -15.26
CA MET A 806 -14.90 30.44 -16.42
C MET A 806 -14.12 30.59 -17.74
N GLY A 807 -12.88 31.05 -17.68
CA GLY A 807 -12.14 31.54 -18.85
C GLY A 807 -10.89 30.75 -19.22
N LEU A 808 -10.36 29.91 -18.33
CA LEU A 808 -9.07 29.22 -18.50
C LEU A 808 -9.16 27.73 -18.07
N PRO A 809 -9.88 26.86 -18.82
CA PRO A 809 -10.07 25.45 -18.44
C PRO A 809 -8.76 24.63 -18.39
N ASN A 810 -7.72 25.10 -19.09
CA ASN A 810 -6.40 24.45 -19.11
C ASN A 810 -5.43 25.04 -18.06
N TRP A 811 -5.95 25.74 -17.04
CA TRP A 811 -5.12 26.24 -15.95
C TRP A 811 -4.33 25.08 -15.29
N PRO A 812 -3.02 25.24 -15.05
CA PRO A 812 -2.16 24.13 -14.67
C PRO A 812 -2.40 23.62 -13.25
N ILE A 813 -2.81 24.49 -12.31
CA ILE A 813 -2.86 24.19 -10.87
C ILE A 813 -4.28 24.31 -10.34
N GLU A 814 -4.75 23.32 -9.58
CA GLU A 814 -5.98 23.45 -8.80
C GLU A 814 -5.64 23.38 -7.31
N ASP A 815 -5.80 24.49 -6.60
CA ASP A 815 -5.78 24.53 -5.14
C ASP A 815 -7.19 24.35 -4.58
N GLU A 816 -7.30 24.10 -3.27
CA GLU A 816 -8.59 23.85 -2.63
C GLU A 816 -9.52 25.08 -2.73
N PHE A 817 -8.97 26.30 -2.73
CA PHE A 817 -9.77 27.51 -2.88
C PHE A 817 -10.36 27.63 -4.29
N LEU A 818 -9.54 27.47 -5.34
CA LEU A 818 -10.02 27.48 -6.73
C LEU A 818 -11.06 26.38 -6.96
N ARG A 819 -10.89 25.20 -6.36
CA ARG A 819 -11.90 24.13 -6.36
C ARG A 819 -13.21 24.58 -5.71
N GLY A 820 -13.13 25.23 -4.55
CA GLY A 820 -14.28 25.80 -3.86
C GLY A 820 -15.03 26.84 -4.72
N MET A 821 -14.29 27.73 -5.39
CA MET A 821 -14.86 28.71 -6.32
C MET A 821 -15.51 28.05 -7.54
N ALA A 822 -14.94 26.95 -8.05
CA ALA A 822 -15.55 26.17 -9.12
C ALA A 822 -16.88 25.52 -8.68
N GLN A 823 -16.96 25.04 -7.43
CA GLN A 823 -18.19 24.52 -6.85
C GLN A 823 -19.25 25.62 -6.67
N ILE A 824 -18.86 26.80 -6.16
CA ILE A 824 -19.75 27.97 -6.02
C ILE A 824 -20.31 28.39 -7.37
N HIS A 825 -19.47 28.47 -8.41
CA HIS A 825 -19.91 28.78 -9.76
C HIS A 825 -20.96 27.80 -10.27
N LYS A 826 -20.71 26.50 -10.07
CA LYS A 826 -21.54 25.42 -10.60
C LYS A 826 -22.87 25.27 -9.85
N THR A 827 -22.86 25.42 -8.53
CA THR A 827 -23.99 25.04 -7.66
C THR A 827 -24.71 26.24 -7.03
N LYS A 828 -24.09 27.43 -7.04
CA LYS A 828 -24.49 28.61 -6.23
C LYS A 828 -24.49 28.37 -4.72
N GLN A 829 -24.05 27.20 -4.27
CA GLN A 829 -23.89 26.88 -2.86
C GLN A 829 -22.44 27.15 -2.46
N ILE A 830 -22.26 27.68 -1.26
CA ILE A 830 -20.94 27.94 -0.69
C ILE A 830 -20.52 26.67 0.06
N PRO A 831 -19.43 26.00 -0.34
CA PRO A 831 -18.87 24.91 0.45
C PRO A 831 -18.29 25.47 1.75
N PHE A 832 -18.52 24.80 2.88
CA PHE A 832 -18.08 25.30 4.19
C PHE A 832 -16.55 25.49 4.25
N TYR A 833 -15.78 24.59 3.64
CA TYR A 833 -14.32 24.72 3.59
C TYR A 833 -13.82 25.92 2.77
N SER A 834 -14.62 26.45 1.85
CA SER A 834 -14.29 27.70 1.14
C SER A 834 -14.31 28.90 2.08
N VAL A 835 -15.15 28.87 3.11
CA VAL A 835 -15.18 29.88 4.18
C VAL A 835 -13.86 29.86 4.95
N PHE A 836 -13.38 28.66 5.30
CA PHE A 836 -12.07 28.49 5.92
C PHE A 836 -10.93 28.97 5.01
N ALA A 837 -10.94 28.59 3.73
CA ALA A 837 -9.94 29.02 2.75
C ALA A 837 -9.90 30.55 2.58
N THR A 838 -11.06 31.20 2.66
CA THR A 838 -11.17 32.67 2.62
C THR A 838 -10.48 33.30 3.83
N GLN A 839 -10.70 32.75 5.02
CA GLN A 839 -10.04 33.24 6.24
C GLN A 839 -8.54 32.99 6.18
N VAL A 840 -8.10 31.81 5.73
CA VAL A 840 -6.67 31.49 5.55
C VAL A 840 -6.00 32.47 4.59
N PHE A 841 -6.65 32.85 3.49
CA PHE A 841 -6.11 33.85 2.56
C PHE A 841 -5.91 35.22 3.25
N LEU A 842 -6.86 35.63 4.10
CA LEU A 842 -6.73 36.84 4.90
C LEU A 842 -5.57 36.74 5.91
N ASP A 843 -5.48 35.62 6.65
CA ASP A 843 -4.43 35.38 7.64
C ASP A 843 -3.04 35.44 7.00
N ILE A 844 -2.85 34.84 5.82
CA ILE A 844 -1.60 34.92 5.03
C ILE A 844 -1.29 36.36 4.65
N SER A 845 -2.30 37.10 4.17
CA SER A 845 -2.15 38.50 3.76
C SER A 845 -1.75 39.40 4.95
N TYR A 846 -2.32 39.16 6.13
CA TYR A 846 -2.00 39.90 7.36
C TYR A 846 -0.67 39.49 7.99
N THR A 847 -0.24 38.25 7.79
CA THR A 847 1.06 37.75 8.24
C THR A 847 2.20 38.37 7.40
N LEU A 848 2.04 38.37 6.08
CA LEU A 848 3.08 38.83 5.15
C LEU A 848 3.09 40.33 4.91
N LYS A 849 1.92 40.99 4.97
CA LYS A 849 1.77 42.44 4.80
C LYS A 849 2.43 42.91 3.49
N GLU A 850 3.41 43.81 3.56
CA GLU A 850 4.17 44.33 2.43
C GLU A 850 4.96 43.26 1.65
N HIS A 851 5.21 42.09 2.25
CA HIS A 851 5.91 40.97 1.61
C HIS A 851 4.97 40.00 0.89
N VAL A 852 3.67 40.29 0.75
CA VAL A 852 2.72 39.34 0.13
C VAL A 852 3.09 38.98 -1.32
N ASP A 853 3.75 39.89 -2.05
CA ASP A 853 4.15 39.69 -3.43
C ASP A 853 5.56 39.07 -3.59
N SER A 854 6.28 38.80 -2.50
CA SER A 854 7.60 38.17 -2.56
C SER A 854 7.54 36.80 -3.23
N GLY A 855 6.48 36.03 -2.95
CA GLY A 855 6.26 34.72 -3.55
C GLY A 855 6.15 34.75 -5.07
N TYR A 856 5.56 35.82 -5.63
CA TYR A 856 5.51 36.03 -7.07
C TYR A 856 6.90 36.30 -7.66
N HIS A 857 7.71 37.12 -6.99
CA HIS A 857 9.07 37.44 -7.45
C HIS A 857 9.95 36.17 -7.46
N THR A 858 9.92 35.38 -6.39
CA THR A 858 10.62 34.08 -6.32
C THR A 858 10.16 33.14 -7.45
N MET A 859 8.84 33.03 -7.67
CA MET A 859 8.28 32.22 -8.74
C MET A 859 8.80 32.65 -10.12
N VAL A 860 8.76 33.94 -10.44
CA VAL A 860 9.20 34.46 -11.74
C VAL A 860 10.70 34.27 -11.94
N THR A 861 11.52 34.59 -10.94
CA THR A 861 12.98 34.38 -11.00
C THR A 861 13.30 32.94 -11.35
N HIS A 862 12.68 31.98 -10.67
CA HIS A 862 12.98 30.58 -10.86
C HIS A 862 12.39 30.02 -12.19
N MET A 863 11.18 30.43 -12.58
CA MET A 863 10.61 30.05 -13.88
C MET A 863 11.44 30.60 -15.06
N ASN A 864 11.98 31.82 -14.93
CA ASN A 864 12.87 32.39 -15.93
C ASN A 864 14.17 31.60 -16.03
N PHE A 865 14.75 31.20 -14.89
CA PHE A 865 15.89 30.30 -14.89
C PHE A 865 15.57 29.00 -15.63
N ILE A 866 14.48 28.30 -15.25
CA ILE A 866 14.10 27.02 -15.86
C ILE A 866 13.95 27.17 -17.38
N SER A 867 13.26 28.22 -17.82
CA SER A 867 13.07 28.51 -19.25
C SER A 867 14.39 28.75 -19.98
N ASN A 868 15.31 29.51 -19.38
CA ASN A 868 16.62 29.79 -19.96
C ASN A 868 17.52 28.55 -19.99
N ASP A 869 17.53 27.75 -18.92
CA ASP A 869 18.30 26.51 -18.86
C ASP A 869 17.83 25.49 -19.91
N ILE A 870 16.51 25.37 -20.12
CA ILE A 870 15.95 24.53 -21.17
C ILE A 870 16.38 25.00 -22.57
N LYS A 871 16.43 26.31 -22.81
CA LYS A 871 16.94 26.86 -24.09
C LYS A 871 18.42 26.53 -24.30
N GLU A 872 19.23 26.72 -23.27
CA GLU A 872 20.65 26.35 -23.31
C GLU A 872 20.83 24.85 -23.53
N HIS A 873 20.01 24.01 -22.88
CA HIS A 873 20.00 22.58 -23.06
C HIS A 873 19.77 22.19 -24.54
N PHE A 874 18.74 22.74 -25.18
CA PHE A 874 18.48 22.48 -26.61
C PHE A 874 19.57 23.03 -27.52
N SER A 875 20.18 24.16 -27.17
CA SER A 875 21.31 24.70 -27.94
C SER A 875 22.54 23.79 -27.84
N PHE A 876 22.83 23.29 -26.63
CA PHE A 876 23.98 22.42 -26.37
C PHE A 876 23.82 21.03 -27.02
N HIS A 877 22.60 20.49 -27.04
CA HIS A 877 22.28 19.16 -27.57
C HIS A 877 21.74 19.17 -29.01
N ARG A 878 21.94 20.26 -29.75
CA ARG A 878 21.48 20.37 -31.14
C ARG A 878 22.02 19.23 -32.00
N ASP A 879 23.31 18.96 -31.87
CA ASP A 879 24.04 17.99 -32.68
C ASP A 879 24.37 16.69 -31.91
N LEU A 880 23.97 16.62 -30.63
CA LEU A 880 24.24 15.49 -29.74
C LEU A 880 22.94 14.72 -29.45
N LYS A 881 22.75 13.55 -30.08
CA LYS A 881 21.56 12.70 -29.93
C LYS A 881 21.95 11.28 -29.59
N ILE A 882 21.38 10.72 -28.51
CA ILE A 882 21.61 9.34 -28.07
C ILE A 882 20.37 8.48 -28.27
N VAL A 883 20.56 7.18 -28.51
CA VAL A 883 19.47 6.25 -28.85
C VAL A 883 18.51 6.02 -27.68
N ASN A 884 18.99 6.12 -26.44
CA ASN A 884 18.19 5.87 -25.23
C ASN A 884 17.50 7.13 -24.68
N TRP A 885 17.58 8.28 -25.38
CA TRP A 885 16.81 9.47 -25.06
C TRP A 885 15.66 9.64 -26.06
N PRO A 886 14.41 9.29 -25.67
CA PRO A 886 13.28 9.35 -26.59
C PRO A 886 12.86 10.80 -26.86
N GLU A 887 12.40 11.07 -28.09
CA GLU A 887 11.88 12.38 -28.50
C GLU A 887 10.70 12.86 -27.62
N SER A 888 10.00 11.95 -26.95
CA SER A 888 8.99 12.28 -25.95
C SER A 888 9.52 13.16 -24.82
N ASN A 889 10.77 12.98 -24.39
CA ASN A 889 11.36 13.75 -23.29
C ASN A 889 11.65 15.20 -23.73
N ASP A 890 12.15 15.38 -24.96
CA ASP A 890 12.30 16.71 -25.58
C ASP A 890 10.94 17.42 -25.69
N ARG A 891 9.85 16.68 -25.98
CA ARG A 891 8.49 17.25 -25.97
C ARG A 891 8.06 17.74 -24.59
N VAL A 892 8.44 17.06 -23.51
CA VAL A 892 8.12 17.52 -22.14
C VAL A 892 8.84 18.83 -21.81
N LEU A 893 10.15 18.92 -22.08
CA LEU A 893 10.92 20.15 -21.86
C LEU A 893 10.36 21.34 -22.66
N ARG A 894 10.00 21.13 -23.93
CA ARG A 894 9.35 22.16 -24.75
C ARG A 894 7.98 22.57 -24.21
N LYS A 895 7.21 21.61 -23.68
CA LYS A 895 5.91 21.88 -23.05
C LYS A 895 6.08 22.73 -21.81
N VAL A 896 7.03 22.40 -20.92
CA VAL A 896 7.37 23.19 -19.74
C VAL A 896 7.71 24.63 -20.13
N GLN A 897 8.62 24.79 -21.10
CA GLN A 897 9.02 26.12 -21.60
C GLN A 897 7.82 26.89 -22.17
N THR A 898 7.01 26.25 -23.02
CA THR A 898 5.83 26.88 -23.63
C THR A 898 4.80 27.29 -22.58
N SER A 899 4.62 26.48 -21.53
CA SER A 899 3.72 26.79 -20.41
C SER A 899 4.23 27.95 -19.56
N ILE A 900 5.54 28.03 -19.30
CA ILE A 900 6.17 29.19 -18.63
C ILE A 900 5.97 30.46 -19.47
N GLU A 901 6.26 30.40 -20.77
CA GLU A 901 6.07 31.52 -21.69
C GLU A 901 4.60 31.96 -21.80
N TRP A 902 3.67 31.01 -21.73
CA TRP A 902 2.24 31.30 -21.71
C TRP A 902 1.82 32.03 -20.43
N LEU A 903 2.26 31.58 -19.25
CA LEU A 903 2.00 32.27 -17.97
C LEU A 903 2.67 33.64 -17.90
N ALA A 904 3.89 33.78 -18.43
CA ALA A 904 4.61 35.06 -18.49
C ALA A 904 3.83 36.15 -19.25
N LYS A 905 2.96 35.76 -20.20
CA LYS A 905 2.10 36.68 -20.96
C LYS A 905 0.83 37.11 -20.21
N ASP A 906 0.66 36.68 -18.97
CA ASP A 906 -0.52 36.93 -18.13
C ASP A 906 -1.85 36.57 -18.84
N PRO A 907 -2.12 35.26 -19.01
CA PRO A 907 -3.31 34.81 -19.73
C PRO A 907 -4.60 35.22 -19.01
N LEU A 908 -4.54 35.45 -17.70
CA LEU A 908 -5.67 35.89 -16.89
C LEU A 908 -6.06 37.34 -17.24
N LEU A 909 -5.08 38.25 -17.26
CA LEU A 909 -5.29 39.63 -17.69
C LEU A 909 -5.75 39.72 -19.15
N GLN A 910 -5.24 38.84 -20.04
CA GLN A 910 -5.73 38.79 -21.42
C GLN A 910 -7.21 38.42 -21.53
N VAL A 911 -7.66 37.42 -20.77
CA VAL A 911 -9.09 37.04 -20.71
C VAL A 911 -9.92 38.19 -20.15
N GLN A 912 -9.47 38.81 -19.06
CA GLN A 912 -10.17 39.95 -18.46
C GLN A 912 -10.26 41.15 -19.40
N ASN A 913 -9.17 41.49 -20.10
CA ASN A 913 -9.18 42.59 -21.07
C ASN A 913 -10.12 42.32 -22.24
N LYS A 914 -10.18 41.08 -22.74
CA LYS A 914 -11.16 40.68 -23.77
C LYS A 914 -12.59 40.81 -23.26
N LEU A 915 -12.85 40.46 -22.01
CA LEU A 915 -14.17 40.61 -21.38
C LEU A 915 -14.54 42.09 -21.17
N CYS A 916 -13.60 42.92 -20.70
CA CYS A 916 -13.78 44.37 -20.59
C CYS A 916 -14.12 45.02 -21.94
N GLN A 917 -13.40 44.65 -23.01
CA GLN A 917 -13.68 45.12 -24.37
C GLN A 917 -15.10 44.75 -24.82
N ARG A 918 -15.54 43.50 -24.56
CA ARG A 918 -16.92 43.05 -24.86
C ARG A 918 -17.98 43.84 -24.08
N MET A 919 -17.64 44.33 -22.89
CA MET A 919 -18.51 45.17 -22.05
C MET A 919 -18.43 46.68 -22.36
N GLY A 920 -17.71 47.08 -23.42
CA GLY A 920 -17.53 48.50 -23.76
C GLY A 920 -16.67 49.29 -22.76
N ARG A 921 -15.88 48.59 -21.93
CA ARG A 921 -14.95 49.19 -20.97
C ARG A 921 -13.52 49.18 -21.52
N GLY A 922 -12.71 50.16 -21.12
CA GLY A 922 -11.28 50.18 -21.43
C GLY A 922 -10.53 48.97 -20.85
N PRO A 923 -9.32 48.66 -21.33
CA PRO A 923 -8.49 47.61 -20.73
C PRO A 923 -8.24 47.90 -19.25
N ARG A 924 -8.08 46.86 -18.46
CA ARG A 924 -7.77 47.01 -17.03
C ARG A 924 -6.41 47.69 -16.89
N VAL A 925 -6.35 48.69 -16.01
CA VAL A 925 -5.14 49.46 -15.71
C VAL A 925 -4.67 49.02 -14.32
N GLY A 926 -3.59 48.23 -14.25
CA GLY A 926 -3.07 47.68 -13.00
C GLY A 926 -1.81 46.84 -13.20
N ALA A 927 -1.22 46.37 -12.09
CA ALA A 927 -0.04 45.51 -12.14
C ALA A 927 -0.37 44.15 -12.77
N GLY A 928 0.44 43.71 -13.74
CA GLY A 928 0.36 42.38 -14.33
C GLY A 928 0.55 41.28 -13.28
N HIS A 929 -0.01 40.12 -13.56
CA HIS A 929 0.04 38.90 -12.75
C HIS A 929 -0.60 39.07 -11.36
N ARG A 930 -1.69 39.85 -11.29
CA ARG A 930 -2.35 40.21 -10.02
C ARG A 930 -2.67 39.02 -9.12
N LEU A 931 -3.19 37.92 -9.67
CA LEU A 931 -3.47 36.69 -8.91
C LEU A 931 -2.26 36.24 -8.07
N PHE A 932 -1.10 36.15 -8.71
CA PHE A 932 0.12 35.66 -8.09
C PHE A 932 0.71 36.66 -7.09
N ARG A 933 0.59 37.97 -7.37
CA ARG A 933 1.00 39.03 -6.44
C ARG A 933 0.12 39.11 -5.20
N MET A 934 -1.15 38.71 -5.31
CA MET A 934 -2.09 38.68 -4.19
C MET A 934 -2.01 37.38 -3.39
N SER A 935 -1.66 36.26 -4.05
CA SER A 935 -1.65 34.93 -3.43
C SER A 935 -0.27 34.28 -3.55
N PRO A 936 0.56 34.38 -2.50
CA PRO A 936 1.82 33.65 -2.44
C PRO A 936 1.59 32.14 -2.38
N LEU A 937 0.43 31.68 -1.89
CA LEU A 937 -0.03 30.28 -2.01
C LEU A 937 -0.09 29.83 -3.47
N MET A 938 -0.79 30.56 -4.33
CA MET A 938 -0.92 30.23 -5.75
C MET A 938 0.43 30.34 -6.48
N SER A 939 1.26 31.32 -6.11
CA SER A 939 2.63 31.45 -6.62
C SER A 939 3.50 30.25 -6.25
N GLY A 940 3.45 29.80 -5.00
CA GLY A 940 4.22 28.64 -4.52
C GLY A 940 3.78 27.33 -5.17
N LEU A 941 2.48 27.06 -5.29
CA LEU A 941 1.99 25.84 -5.96
C LEU A 941 2.33 25.83 -7.46
N THR A 942 2.29 26.99 -8.12
CA THR A 942 2.68 27.13 -9.53
C THR A 942 4.17 26.93 -9.71
N LEU A 943 5.00 27.49 -8.82
CA LEU A 943 6.44 27.25 -8.82
C LEU A 943 6.76 25.76 -8.64
N TYR A 944 6.12 25.09 -7.69
CA TYR A 944 6.28 23.66 -7.44
C TYR A 944 5.96 22.80 -8.69
N PHE A 945 4.90 23.12 -9.43
CA PHE A 945 4.54 22.39 -10.66
C PHE A 945 5.62 22.44 -11.74
N PHE A 946 6.29 23.59 -11.92
CA PHE A 946 7.39 23.69 -12.88
C PHE A 946 8.67 23.07 -12.34
N ARG A 947 9.00 23.32 -11.07
CA ARG A 947 10.18 22.76 -10.38
C ARG A 947 10.16 21.23 -10.41
N SER A 948 9.01 20.61 -10.11
CA SER A 948 8.81 19.16 -10.14
C SER A 948 9.04 18.52 -11.51
N GLN A 949 8.56 19.13 -12.59
CA GLN A 949 8.78 18.63 -13.95
C GLN A 949 10.24 18.79 -14.37
N TYR A 950 10.85 19.93 -14.03
CA TYR A 950 12.23 20.21 -14.38
C TYR A 950 13.22 19.30 -13.62
N HIS A 951 12.98 19.05 -12.34
CA HIS A 951 13.78 18.15 -11.50
C HIS A 951 13.82 16.71 -12.06
N GLU A 952 12.66 16.11 -12.33
CA GLU A 952 12.58 14.72 -12.81
C GLU A 952 13.25 14.52 -14.19
N ILE A 953 13.06 15.48 -15.10
CA ILE A 953 13.71 15.43 -16.41
C ILE A 953 15.21 15.66 -16.29
N GLY A 954 15.65 16.56 -15.39
CA GLY A 954 17.06 16.80 -15.13
C GLY A 954 17.79 15.55 -14.63
N LEU A 955 17.18 14.78 -13.73
CA LEU A 955 17.71 13.49 -13.29
C LEU A 955 17.74 12.46 -14.42
N SER A 956 16.64 12.35 -15.18
CA SER A 956 16.56 11.46 -16.35
C SER A 956 17.64 11.80 -17.40
N LEU A 957 17.98 13.08 -17.53
CA LEU A 957 19.04 13.58 -18.40
C LEU A 957 20.44 13.19 -17.90
N ALA A 958 20.70 13.32 -16.60
CA ALA A 958 21.96 12.89 -16.02
C ALA A 958 22.16 11.37 -16.19
N ASP A 959 21.09 10.58 -16.06
CA ASP A 959 21.10 9.12 -16.16
C ASP A 959 21.28 8.58 -17.57
N ALA A 960 20.47 9.04 -18.52
CA ALA A 960 20.48 8.47 -19.87
C ALA A 960 21.84 8.66 -20.58
N TRP A 961 22.59 9.69 -20.18
CA TRP A 961 23.93 9.99 -20.68
C TRP A 961 25.06 9.54 -19.75
N GLY A 962 24.78 9.07 -18.53
CA GLY A 962 25.78 8.72 -17.52
C GLY A 962 26.72 9.88 -17.15
N SER A 963 26.36 11.12 -17.48
CA SER A 963 27.25 12.27 -17.41
C SER A 963 27.64 12.58 -15.97
N LEU A 964 26.69 12.47 -15.04
CA LEU A 964 26.91 12.82 -13.64
C LEU A 964 27.67 11.71 -12.91
N GLN A 965 27.22 10.46 -13.09
CA GLN A 965 27.78 9.30 -12.40
C GLN A 965 29.24 9.05 -12.79
N TYR A 966 29.58 9.14 -14.08
CA TYR A 966 30.94 8.81 -14.54
C TYR A 966 31.92 9.95 -14.24
N CYS A 967 31.46 11.21 -14.25
CA CYS A 967 32.25 12.34 -13.78
C CYS A 967 32.53 12.26 -12.28
N GLU A 968 31.57 11.79 -11.47
CA GLU A 968 31.79 11.60 -10.04
C GLU A 968 32.83 10.49 -9.77
N HIS A 969 32.78 9.37 -10.51
CA HIS A 969 33.80 8.33 -10.43
C HIS A 969 35.19 8.87 -10.77
N LEU A 970 35.29 9.69 -11.83
CA LEU A 970 36.54 10.34 -12.23
C LEU A 970 37.01 11.31 -11.15
N TYR A 971 36.12 12.16 -10.63
CA TYR A 971 36.42 13.13 -9.58
C TYR A 971 36.96 12.46 -8.30
N ASN A 972 36.37 11.34 -7.88
CA ASN A 972 36.88 10.56 -6.74
C ASN A 972 38.26 9.96 -7.04
N ALA A 973 38.50 9.44 -8.25
CA ALA A 973 39.79 8.88 -8.62
C ALA A 973 40.92 9.93 -8.69
N THR A 974 40.63 11.12 -9.24
CA THR A 974 41.60 12.21 -9.33
C THR A 974 41.93 12.81 -7.95
N ARG A 975 40.93 12.98 -7.06
CA ARG A 975 41.16 13.43 -5.67
C ARG A 975 42.00 12.46 -4.84
N GLN A 976 41.92 11.16 -5.12
CA GLN A 976 42.78 10.17 -4.49
C GLN A 976 44.19 10.15 -5.07
N HIS A 977 44.32 10.44 -6.36
CA HIS A 977 45.61 10.50 -7.05
C HIS A 977 46.39 11.76 -6.69
N ASP A 978 45.72 12.91 -6.63
CA ASP A 978 46.27 14.19 -6.19
C ASP A 978 45.41 14.79 -5.06
N PRO A 979 45.83 14.61 -3.79
CA PRO A 979 45.14 15.20 -2.64
C PRO A 979 45.11 16.74 -2.63
N LEU A 980 46.00 17.41 -3.39
CA LEU A 980 46.09 18.87 -3.46
C LEU A 980 45.09 19.49 -4.44
N LEU A 981 44.45 18.67 -5.28
CA LEU A 981 43.44 19.11 -6.24
C LEU A 981 42.29 19.86 -5.53
N LYS A 982 41.97 21.07 -5.99
CA LYS A 982 40.87 21.88 -5.42
C LYS A 982 39.54 21.10 -5.41
N ARG A 983 38.75 21.32 -4.36
CA ARG A 983 37.44 20.70 -4.17
C ARG A 983 36.43 21.19 -5.22
N TRP A 984 35.63 20.29 -5.78
CA TRP A 984 34.54 20.64 -6.70
C TRP A 984 33.23 20.66 -5.91
N THR A 985 32.96 21.80 -5.27
CA THR A 985 31.85 21.97 -4.33
C THR A 985 30.50 21.56 -4.88
N ASP A 986 30.20 21.89 -6.14
CA ASP A 986 28.93 21.48 -6.78
C ASP A 986 28.78 19.95 -6.86
N MET A 987 29.87 19.21 -7.12
CA MET A 987 29.82 17.74 -7.13
C MET A 987 29.68 17.17 -5.72
N ASP A 988 30.28 17.80 -4.71
CA ASP A 988 30.13 17.37 -3.32
C ASP A 988 28.73 17.62 -2.76
N VAL A 989 28.10 18.73 -3.15
CA VAL A 989 26.69 18.99 -2.86
C VAL A 989 25.83 17.94 -3.53
N VAL A 990 26.05 17.64 -4.81
CA VAL A 990 25.32 16.57 -5.52
C VAL A 990 25.49 15.21 -4.85
N ARG A 991 26.70 14.86 -4.41
CA ARG A 991 26.98 13.62 -3.67
C ARG A 991 26.16 13.54 -2.38
N THR A 992 26.04 14.66 -1.68
CA THR A 992 25.25 14.77 -0.44
C THR A 992 23.75 14.62 -0.72
N LEU A 993 23.27 15.26 -1.79
CA LEU A 993 21.85 15.26 -2.16
C LEU A 993 21.35 13.92 -2.71
N LEU A 994 22.14 13.22 -3.54
CA LEU A 994 21.72 11.98 -4.23
C LEU A 994 22.16 10.67 -3.55
N ASP A 995 22.91 10.78 -2.44
CA ASP A 995 23.49 9.66 -1.70
C ASP A 995 24.52 8.81 -2.49
N MET A 996 25.41 8.12 -1.77
CA MET A 996 26.49 7.33 -2.37
C MET A 996 26.00 6.14 -3.21
N ASP A 997 24.80 5.65 -2.94
CA ASP A 997 24.15 4.56 -3.69
C ASP A 997 23.82 4.91 -5.14
N SER A 998 23.65 6.20 -5.44
CA SER A 998 23.41 6.68 -6.81
C SER A 998 24.68 6.63 -7.67
N PHE A 999 25.85 6.61 -7.03
CA PHE A 999 27.15 6.65 -7.68
C PHE A 999 27.88 5.29 -7.62
N TYR A 1000 27.84 4.59 -6.50
CA TYR A 1000 28.69 3.41 -6.26
C TYR A 1000 27.92 2.16 -5.87
N VAL A 1001 28.24 1.05 -6.53
CA VAL A 1001 27.74 -0.27 -6.11
C VAL A 1001 28.33 -0.65 -4.76
N GLY A 1002 27.45 -0.88 -3.79
CA GLY A 1002 27.81 -1.20 -2.39
C GLY A 1002 28.08 0.02 -1.52
N SER A 1003 27.61 1.21 -1.89
CA SER A 1003 27.51 2.40 -1.01
C SER A 1003 28.85 3.01 -0.55
N GLU A 1004 29.98 2.50 -1.04
CA GLU A 1004 31.33 2.96 -0.66
C GLU A 1004 32.09 3.50 -1.88
N ALA A 1005 32.81 4.61 -1.72
CA ALA A 1005 33.71 5.11 -2.76
C ALA A 1005 34.88 4.12 -3.00
N PRO A 1006 35.23 3.79 -4.24
CA PRO A 1006 36.38 2.92 -4.55
C PRO A 1006 37.68 3.63 -4.19
N ARG A 1007 38.64 2.92 -3.57
CA ARG A 1007 39.89 3.50 -3.04
C ARG A 1007 41.14 3.10 -3.82
N THR A 1008 41.04 2.12 -4.70
CA THR A 1008 42.16 1.62 -5.50
C THR A 1008 41.82 1.65 -6.98
N PRO A 1009 42.82 1.75 -7.89
CA PRO A 1009 42.57 1.72 -9.34
C PRO A 1009 41.77 0.50 -9.82
N ASP A 1010 41.99 -0.67 -9.21
CA ASP A 1010 41.24 -1.90 -9.52
C ASP A 1010 39.77 -1.81 -9.05
N GLU A 1011 39.52 -1.28 -7.86
CA GLU A 1011 38.16 -1.02 -7.38
C GLU A 1011 37.43 0.04 -8.21
N GLN A 1012 38.12 1.11 -8.60
CA GLN A 1012 37.58 2.17 -9.46
C GLN A 1012 37.10 1.59 -10.79
N PHE A 1013 37.95 0.78 -11.44
CA PHE A 1013 37.58 0.10 -12.68
C PHE A 1013 36.41 -0.88 -12.50
N LYS A 1014 36.42 -1.70 -11.45
CA LYS A 1014 35.34 -2.66 -11.16
C LYS A 1014 34.01 -1.97 -10.88
N LYS A 1015 33.99 -0.96 -9.99
CA LYS A 1015 32.76 -0.24 -9.65
C LYS A 1015 32.22 0.56 -10.83
N PHE A 1016 33.09 1.16 -11.64
CA PHE A 1016 32.69 1.78 -12.91
C PHE A 1016 32.04 0.76 -13.85
N CYS A 1017 32.65 -0.41 -14.03
CA CYS A 1017 32.07 -1.49 -14.85
C CYS A 1017 30.69 -1.92 -14.34
N LEU A 1018 30.52 -2.11 -13.03
CA LEU A 1018 29.23 -2.45 -12.44
C LEU A 1018 28.19 -1.35 -12.66
N GLN A 1019 28.59 -0.08 -12.60
CA GLN A 1019 27.73 1.07 -12.83
C GLN A 1019 27.19 1.11 -14.27
N ILE A 1020 28.05 0.87 -15.26
CA ILE A 1020 27.67 0.85 -16.68
C ILE A 1020 26.93 -0.43 -17.11
N GLY A 1021 26.64 -1.34 -16.16
CA GLY A 1021 25.83 -2.53 -16.38
C GLY A 1021 26.61 -3.82 -16.68
N VAL A 1022 27.89 -3.92 -16.31
CA VAL A 1022 28.63 -5.19 -16.32
C VAL A 1022 28.20 -6.05 -15.13
N SER A 1023 28.01 -7.35 -15.34
CA SER A 1023 27.60 -8.28 -14.28
C SER A 1023 28.73 -8.51 -13.27
N ALA A 1024 28.42 -8.53 -11.97
CA ALA A 1024 29.38 -8.92 -10.93
C ALA A 1024 30.00 -10.31 -11.17
N ALA A 1025 29.27 -11.21 -11.84
CA ALA A 1025 29.77 -12.52 -12.23
C ALA A 1025 30.97 -12.45 -13.20
N ALA A 1026 31.16 -11.33 -13.91
CA ALA A 1026 32.29 -11.11 -14.80
C ALA A 1026 33.63 -11.04 -14.06
N PHE A 1027 33.61 -10.74 -12.76
CA PHE A 1027 34.80 -10.60 -11.91
C PHE A 1027 35.01 -11.79 -10.96
N SER A 1028 34.21 -12.87 -11.06
CA SER A 1028 34.32 -14.06 -10.20
C SER A 1028 35.41 -15.03 -10.65
N LYS A 1029 36.08 -15.69 -9.68
CA LYS A 1029 37.19 -16.63 -9.90
C LYS A 1029 36.76 -17.95 -10.58
N ASP A 1030 35.50 -18.38 -10.43
CA ASP A 1030 34.98 -19.65 -10.96
C ASP A 1030 34.12 -19.47 -12.23
N ARG A 1031 34.66 -18.75 -13.21
CA ARG A 1031 33.92 -18.43 -14.44
C ARG A 1031 33.77 -19.66 -15.34
N ARG A 1032 32.56 -20.22 -15.43
CA ARG A 1032 32.19 -21.18 -16.49
C ARG A 1032 32.20 -20.48 -17.86
N LYS A 1033 32.93 -21.03 -18.84
CA LYS A 1033 32.98 -20.50 -20.22
C LYS A 1033 31.55 -20.39 -20.79
N GLY A 1034 31.15 -19.21 -21.27
CA GLY A 1034 29.91 -19.00 -22.04
C GLY A 1034 28.79 -18.16 -21.43
N LYS A 1035 28.90 -17.57 -20.22
CA LYS A 1035 27.86 -16.66 -19.68
C LYS A 1035 28.01 -15.20 -20.14
N ARG A 1036 26.86 -14.53 -20.36
CA ARG A 1036 26.71 -13.10 -20.68
C ARG A 1036 27.42 -12.22 -19.65
N VAL A 1037 28.26 -11.30 -20.12
CA VAL A 1037 29.02 -10.32 -19.29
C VAL A 1037 28.14 -9.13 -18.91
N ALA A 1038 27.12 -8.79 -19.70
CA ALA A 1038 26.17 -7.74 -19.38
C ALA A 1038 25.15 -8.16 -18.31
N SER A 1039 24.86 -7.26 -17.38
CA SER A 1039 23.80 -7.38 -16.38
C SER A 1039 22.42 -7.44 -17.05
N LYS A 1040 21.53 -8.30 -16.56
CA LYS A 1040 20.11 -8.30 -16.97
C LYS A 1040 19.37 -7.02 -16.58
N ALA A 1041 19.86 -6.32 -15.56
CA ALA A 1041 19.26 -5.09 -15.05
C ALA A 1041 19.73 -3.83 -15.82
N GLY A 1042 20.70 -3.95 -16.75
CA GLY A 1042 21.29 -2.81 -17.44
C GLY A 1042 22.20 -1.95 -16.54
N PRO A 1043 22.58 -0.75 -17.01
CA PRO A 1043 23.26 0.27 -16.19
C PRO A 1043 22.41 0.70 -15.00
N ARG A 1044 23.06 1.09 -13.90
CA ARG A 1044 22.36 1.62 -12.72
C ARG A 1044 22.16 3.14 -12.86
N GLY A 1045 20.92 3.61 -12.75
CA GLY A 1045 20.58 5.04 -12.75
C GLY A 1045 20.58 5.66 -11.35
N ILE A 1046 20.51 6.98 -11.30
CA ILE A 1046 20.33 7.82 -10.11
C ILE A 1046 18.93 7.60 -9.55
N LYS A 1047 18.85 7.44 -8.22
CA LYS A 1047 17.56 7.35 -7.52
C LYS A 1047 17.18 8.75 -7.00
N PRO A 1048 15.97 9.26 -7.26
CA PRO A 1048 15.50 10.51 -6.62
C PRO A 1048 15.43 10.35 -5.10
N ASN A 1049 15.80 11.39 -4.33
CA ASN A 1049 16.02 11.32 -2.88
C ASN A 1049 15.12 12.28 -2.03
N ALA A 1050 14.07 12.85 -2.63
CA ALA A 1050 13.04 13.70 -1.99
C ALA A 1050 11.63 13.05 -1.96
N PRO A 1051 11.35 12.06 -1.08
CA PRO A 1051 10.09 11.32 -1.06
C PRO A 1051 8.86 12.16 -0.71
N VAL A 1052 8.99 13.18 0.16
CA VAL A 1052 7.84 14.01 0.56
C VAL A 1052 7.41 14.91 -0.59
N HIS A 1053 8.35 15.54 -1.30
CA HIS A 1053 8.02 16.28 -2.52
C HIS A 1053 7.42 15.36 -3.60
N HIS A 1054 7.93 14.15 -3.82
CA HIS A 1054 7.38 13.23 -4.83
C HIS A 1054 5.92 12.83 -4.61
N MET A 1055 5.45 12.73 -3.36
CA MET A 1055 4.04 12.43 -3.06
C MET A 1055 3.09 13.43 -3.73
N PHE A 1056 3.41 14.72 -3.63
CA PHE A 1056 2.56 15.78 -4.15
C PHE A 1056 2.67 15.95 -5.66
N ALA A 1057 3.66 15.33 -6.30
CA ALA A 1057 3.92 15.48 -7.72
C ALA A 1057 2.75 14.93 -8.56
N SER A 1058 2.15 13.82 -8.13
CA SER A 1058 0.95 13.24 -8.78
C SER A 1058 -0.27 14.19 -8.70
N ARG A 1059 -0.52 14.78 -7.52
CA ARG A 1059 -1.64 15.72 -7.28
C ARG A 1059 -1.57 16.93 -8.20
N TYR A 1060 -0.40 17.55 -8.33
CA TYR A 1060 -0.26 18.80 -9.08
C TYR A 1060 0.12 18.61 -10.55
N ARG A 1061 0.72 17.48 -10.96
CA ARG A 1061 1.09 17.22 -12.37
C ARG A 1061 0.06 16.41 -13.15
N GLU A 1062 -0.51 15.38 -12.54
CA GLU A 1062 -1.38 14.41 -13.22
C GLU A 1062 -2.87 14.74 -13.04
N LYS A 1063 -3.21 15.78 -12.26
CA LYS A 1063 -4.57 16.18 -11.89
C LYS A 1063 -5.40 15.02 -11.32
N VAL A 1064 -4.73 14.04 -10.70
CA VAL A 1064 -5.39 12.93 -10.01
C VAL A 1064 -6.05 13.47 -8.76
N THR A 1065 -7.37 13.33 -8.68
CA THR A 1065 -8.15 13.70 -7.49
C THR A 1065 -8.08 12.57 -6.49
N PHE A 1066 -7.32 12.76 -5.41
CA PHE A 1066 -7.35 11.89 -4.26
C PHE A 1066 -7.27 12.71 -2.96
N SER A 1067 -8.06 12.34 -1.96
CA SER A 1067 -7.90 12.86 -0.59
C SER A 1067 -6.67 12.19 0.02
N ILE A 1068 -5.74 12.99 0.53
CA ILE A 1068 -4.58 12.52 1.26
C ILE A 1068 -5.05 12.29 2.70
N THR A 1069 -5.14 11.03 3.11
CA THR A 1069 -5.48 10.69 4.49
C THR A 1069 -4.35 11.10 5.44
N ALA A 1070 -4.70 11.41 6.69
CA ALA A 1070 -3.73 11.72 7.75
C ALA A 1070 -2.66 10.61 7.91
N GLU A 1071 -3.06 9.35 7.72
CA GLU A 1071 -2.16 8.19 7.81
C GLU A 1071 -1.17 8.11 6.64
N GLN A 1072 -1.62 8.43 5.42
CA GLN A 1072 -0.72 8.51 4.26
C GLN A 1072 0.30 9.62 4.44
N LEU A 1073 -0.14 10.77 4.99
CA LEU A 1073 0.74 11.90 5.24
C LEU A 1073 1.81 11.57 6.29
N ASP A 1074 1.42 10.95 7.41
CA ASP A 1074 2.34 10.56 8.48
C ASP A 1074 3.37 9.52 8.01
N GLN A 1075 2.94 8.52 7.23
CA GLN A 1075 3.83 7.50 6.67
C GLN A 1075 4.91 8.08 5.75
N ILE A 1076 4.59 9.15 5.01
CA ILE A 1076 5.47 9.74 4.01
C ILE A 1076 6.41 10.77 4.63
N ILE A 1077 5.94 11.56 5.61
CA ILE A 1077 6.80 12.42 6.43
C ILE A 1077 7.91 11.59 7.09
N ASP A 1078 7.57 10.39 7.57
CA ASP A 1078 8.53 9.48 8.19
C ASP A 1078 9.59 8.93 7.23
N LEU A 1079 9.44 9.14 5.93
CA LEU A 1079 10.47 8.82 4.95
C LEU A 1079 11.52 9.92 4.84
N SER A 1080 11.31 11.14 5.36
CA SER A 1080 12.33 12.20 5.31
C SER A 1080 13.62 11.80 6.07
N LEU A 1081 14.78 12.17 5.53
CA LEU A 1081 16.12 11.93 6.10
C LEU A 1081 16.61 13.08 7.00
N TYR A 1082 15.72 14.01 7.34
CA TYR A 1082 16.04 15.22 8.09
C TYR A 1082 15.27 15.24 9.43
N GLU A 1083 15.92 15.74 10.48
CA GLU A 1083 15.36 15.88 11.84
C GLU A 1083 15.36 17.37 12.28
N GLU A 1084 14.50 17.71 13.26
CA GLU A 1084 14.48 19.05 13.88
C GLU A 1084 15.70 19.18 14.81
N GLU A 1085 16.59 20.14 14.53
CA GLU A 1085 17.70 20.53 15.40
C GLU A 1085 17.49 21.94 15.94
N PHE A 1086 18.06 22.25 17.09
CA PHE A 1086 18.03 23.59 17.66
C PHE A 1086 19.47 24.04 17.86
N ASP A 1087 19.78 25.26 17.43
CA ASP A 1087 21.07 25.88 17.71
C ASP A 1087 21.20 26.23 19.21
N GLU A 1088 22.41 26.64 19.61
CA GLU A 1088 22.74 26.98 21.01
C GLU A 1088 21.96 28.20 21.55
N GLU A 1089 21.35 29.02 20.67
CA GLU A 1089 20.49 30.16 21.01
C GLU A 1089 18.98 29.79 20.97
N GLY A 1090 18.64 28.53 20.67
CA GLY A 1090 17.27 28.04 20.54
C GLY A 1090 16.61 28.38 19.19
N GLY A 1091 17.38 28.85 18.22
CA GLY A 1091 16.99 28.97 16.82
C GLY A 1091 16.85 27.59 16.17
N LEU A 1092 15.90 27.45 15.26
CA LEU A 1092 15.58 26.17 14.65
C LEU A 1092 16.51 25.90 13.45
N LEU A 1093 17.26 24.80 13.51
CA LEU A 1093 18.07 24.25 12.43
C LEU A 1093 17.43 22.96 11.89
N LEU A 1094 17.59 22.69 10.59
CA LEU A 1094 17.28 21.38 10.02
C LEU A 1094 18.57 20.65 9.72
N GLY A 1095 18.84 19.59 10.49
CA GLY A 1095 20.00 18.72 10.31
C GLY A 1095 19.63 17.49 9.48
N GLN A 1096 20.56 17.04 8.63
CA GLN A 1096 20.49 15.70 8.06
C GLN A 1096 20.82 14.70 9.18
N ILE A 1097 20.09 13.58 9.25
CA ILE A 1097 20.34 12.56 10.27
C ILE A 1097 21.80 12.08 10.17
N GLU A 1098 22.62 12.32 11.19
CA GLU A 1098 24.02 11.87 11.23
C GLU A 1098 24.18 10.41 11.71
N ASP A 1099 23.20 9.89 12.46
CA ASP A 1099 23.22 8.50 12.94
C ASP A 1099 23.04 7.51 11.78
N SER A 1100 24.16 6.88 11.39
CA SER A 1100 24.21 5.85 10.34
C SER A 1100 23.15 4.74 10.46
N LYS A 1101 22.72 4.35 11.66
CA LYS A 1101 21.68 3.33 11.85
C LYS A 1101 20.29 3.89 11.55
N LYS A 1102 20.00 5.12 11.99
CA LYS A 1102 18.75 5.81 11.67
C LYS A 1102 18.65 6.12 10.18
N VAL A 1103 19.75 6.56 9.55
CA VAL A 1103 19.83 6.77 8.10
C VAL A 1103 19.54 5.48 7.35
N GLU A 1104 20.17 4.37 7.73
CA GLU A 1104 19.93 3.05 7.13
C GLU A 1104 18.49 2.55 7.33
N GLU A 1105 17.89 2.79 8.51
CA GLU A 1105 16.48 2.49 8.77
C GLU A 1105 15.55 3.31 7.86
N LYS A 1106 15.77 4.62 7.77
CA LYS A 1106 15.00 5.52 6.90
C LYS A 1106 15.18 5.18 5.41
N LYS A 1107 16.39 4.80 4.97
CA LYS A 1107 16.66 4.29 3.62
C LYS A 1107 15.94 2.96 3.34
N ARG A 1108 15.92 2.04 4.31
CA ARG A 1108 15.12 0.79 4.20
C ARG A 1108 13.62 1.08 4.11
N LEU A 1109 13.11 2.03 4.89
CA LEU A 1109 11.71 2.47 4.83
C LEU A 1109 11.39 3.11 3.46
N ARG A 1110 12.28 3.95 2.91
CA ARG A 1110 12.16 4.50 1.56
C ARG A 1110 12.15 3.40 0.50
N GLU A 1111 13.02 2.40 0.60
CA GLU A 1111 13.02 1.28 -0.33
C GLU A 1111 11.77 0.42 -0.23
N GLN A 1112 11.24 0.21 0.98
CA GLN A 1112 9.97 -0.49 1.19
C GLN A 1112 8.83 0.29 0.54
N TYR A 1113 8.73 1.59 0.82
CA TYR A 1113 7.72 2.46 0.23
C TYR A 1113 7.79 2.47 -1.32
N ASN A 1114 8.98 2.62 -1.90
CA ASN A 1114 9.19 2.60 -3.36
C ASN A 1114 8.92 1.23 -4.00
N LYS A 1115 9.01 0.14 -3.23
CA LYS A 1115 8.63 -1.22 -3.65
C LYS A 1115 7.12 -1.49 -3.45
N GLY A 1116 6.33 -0.49 -3.06
CA GLY A 1116 4.90 -0.60 -2.79
C GLY A 1116 4.58 -1.34 -1.48
N ILE A 1117 5.59 -1.55 -0.63
CA ILE A 1117 5.48 -2.22 0.67
C ILE A 1117 5.01 -1.16 1.67
N ARG A 1118 3.71 -1.16 1.98
CA ARG A 1118 3.16 -0.26 3.00
C ARG A 1118 3.62 -0.68 4.40
N ARG A 1119 4.05 0.31 5.17
CA ARG A 1119 4.54 0.16 6.54
C ARG A 1119 3.45 -0.50 7.41
N LYS A 1120 3.73 -1.70 7.95
CA LYS A 1120 3.04 -2.21 9.13
C LYS A 1120 3.59 -1.43 10.33
N GLY A 1121 2.85 -0.44 10.82
CA GLY A 1121 3.14 0.24 12.08
C GLY A 1121 3.89 1.58 12.02
N ALA A 1122 3.45 2.54 11.19
CA ALA A 1122 3.54 3.93 11.67
C ALA A 1122 2.54 4.04 12.83
N THR A 1123 3.12 4.12 14.02
CA THR A 1123 2.52 4.24 15.36
C THR A 1123 1.04 4.59 15.45
N ARG A 1124 0.24 3.65 15.99
CA ARG A 1124 -0.95 3.91 16.83
C ARG A 1124 -0.52 4.51 18.20
N GLY A 1125 0.57 5.27 18.20
CA GLY A 1125 1.11 5.99 19.33
C GLY A 1125 0.98 7.47 18.99
N SER A 1126 0.04 8.13 19.67
CA SER A 1126 -0.44 9.48 19.40
C SER A 1126 -1.24 9.60 18.10
N ARG A 1127 -2.58 9.70 18.21
CA ARG A 1127 -3.36 10.48 17.25
C ARG A 1127 -2.80 11.90 17.28
N MET A 1128 -1.78 12.15 16.48
CA MET A 1128 -1.22 13.49 16.34
C MET A 1128 -2.32 14.39 15.81
N ALA A 1129 -2.61 15.47 16.54
CA ALA A 1129 -3.60 16.43 16.10
C ALA A 1129 -3.21 16.99 14.72
N ALA A 1130 -4.19 17.28 13.86
CA ALA A 1130 -3.96 17.62 12.45
C ALA A 1130 -2.97 18.79 12.27
N GLU A 1131 -2.99 19.76 13.18
CA GLU A 1131 -2.07 20.90 13.22
C GLU A 1131 -0.61 20.50 13.54
N CYS A 1132 -0.40 19.42 14.29
CA CYS A 1132 0.94 18.88 14.54
C CYS A 1132 1.47 18.14 13.31
N MET A 1133 0.61 17.44 12.57
CA MET A 1133 0.98 16.82 11.30
C MET A 1133 1.39 17.85 10.25
N ILE A 1134 0.63 18.94 10.12
CA ILE A 1134 0.97 20.03 9.19
C ILE A 1134 2.30 20.72 9.57
N LYS A 1135 2.64 20.83 10.85
CA LYS A 1135 3.97 21.30 11.30
C LYS A 1135 5.08 20.41 10.74
N LYS A 1136 4.99 19.10 10.99
CA LYS A 1136 5.99 18.12 10.53
C LYS A 1136 6.12 18.11 9.01
N LEU A 1137 4.98 18.24 8.30
CA LEU A 1137 4.94 18.32 6.85
C LEU A 1137 5.74 19.52 6.33
N ALA A 1138 5.54 20.71 6.91
CA ALA A 1138 6.23 21.92 6.49
C ALA A 1138 7.75 21.78 6.64
N PHE A 1139 8.22 21.16 7.74
CA PHE A 1139 9.64 20.87 7.93
C PHE A 1139 10.19 19.86 6.94
N ALA A 1140 9.50 18.75 6.73
CA ALA A 1140 9.98 17.73 5.81
C ALA A 1140 10.09 18.27 4.37
N LEU A 1141 9.13 19.07 3.92
CA LEU A 1141 9.18 19.76 2.62
C LEU A 1141 10.34 20.75 2.55
N GLN A 1142 10.57 21.53 3.63
CA GLN A 1142 11.68 22.46 3.68
C GLN A 1142 13.03 21.76 3.57
N ALA A 1143 13.20 20.66 4.31
CA ALA A 1143 14.43 19.89 4.33
C ALA A 1143 14.82 19.34 2.95
N GLU A 1144 13.83 18.89 2.18
CA GLU A 1144 14.03 18.35 0.83
C GLU A 1144 14.13 19.43 -0.26
N THR A 1145 14.00 20.73 0.08
CA THR A 1145 13.94 21.82 -0.91
C THR A 1145 15.22 21.99 -1.72
N LEU A 1146 16.39 21.78 -1.10
CA LEU A 1146 17.70 21.93 -1.75
C LEU A 1146 17.87 20.91 -2.89
N GLU A 1147 17.58 19.64 -2.62
CA GLU A 1147 17.61 18.57 -3.63
C GLU A 1147 16.61 18.86 -4.75
N PHE A 1148 15.37 19.20 -4.36
CA PHE A 1148 14.29 19.40 -5.30
C PHE A 1148 14.49 20.63 -6.21
N SER A 1149 15.29 21.59 -5.77
CA SER A 1149 15.62 22.81 -6.53
C SER A 1149 16.94 22.73 -7.30
N PHE A 1150 17.73 21.67 -7.12
CA PHE A 1150 19.04 21.54 -7.75
C PHE A 1150 18.93 21.44 -9.29
N PRO A 1151 19.67 22.27 -10.06
CA PRO A 1151 19.54 22.31 -11.53
C PRO A 1151 20.35 21.20 -12.22
N TYR A 1152 19.88 19.96 -12.14
CA TYR A 1152 20.57 18.78 -12.71
C TYR A 1152 20.84 18.87 -14.22
N ALA A 1153 19.99 19.55 -14.99
CA ALA A 1153 20.22 19.75 -16.42
C ALA A 1153 21.42 20.67 -16.71
N GLN A 1154 21.70 21.64 -15.83
CA GLN A 1154 22.90 22.48 -15.91
C GLN A 1154 24.13 21.70 -15.49
N MET A 1155 24.03 20.94 -14.39
CA MET A 1155 25.10 20.06 -13.90
C MET A 1155 25.51 19.01 -14.95
N HIS A 1156 24.53 18.44 -15.67
CA HIS A 1156 24.77 17.54 -16.79
C HIS A 1156 25.62 18.21 -17.89
N ARG A 1157 25.31 19.45 -18.30
CA ARG A 1157 26.09 20.17 -19.32
C ARG A 1157 27.51 20.47 -18.85
N TRP A 1158 27.68 20.79 -17.57
CA TRP A 1158 28.99 20.95 -16.95
C TRP A 1158 29.80 19.66 -16.97
N CYS A 1159 29.21 18.54 -16.53
CA CYS A 1159 29.83 17.22 -16.63
C CYS A 1159 30.24 16.89 -18.07
N TRP A 1160 29.42 17.23 -19.06
CA TRP A 1160 29.75 17.00 -20.46
C TRP A 1160 30.94 17.84 -20.95
N ARG A 1161 31.03 19.11 -20.52
CA ARG A 1161 32.20 19.97 -20.81
C ARG A 1161 33.48 19.38 -20.20
N LEU A 1162 33.41 18.88 -18.96
CA LEU A 1162 34.52 18.19 -18.31
C LEU A 1162 34.96 16.96 -19.12
N LEU A 1163 34.02 16.10 -19.51
CA LEU A 1163 34.34 14.90 -20.28
C LEU A 1163 34.99 15.24 -21.63
N ARG A 1164 34.57 16.35 -22.30
CA ARG A 1164 35.22 16.83 -23.54
C ARG A 1164 36.67 17.25 -23.28
N ALA A 1165 36.92 18.01 -22.21
CA ALA A 1165 38.27 18.42 -21.82
C ALA A 1165 39.17 17.23 -21.45
N VAL A 1166 38.64 16.28 -20.68
CA VAL A 1166 39.34 15.03 -20.31
C VAL A 1166 39.67 14.21 -21.56
N LYS A 1167 38.71 14.09 -22.49
CA LYS A 1167 38.95 13.40 -23.76
C LYS A 1167 40.03 14.10 -24.56
N GLU A 1168 40.04 15.43 -24.65
CA GLU A 1168 41.06 16.18 -25.38
C GLU A 1168 42.47 15.98 -24.79
N ALA A 1169 42.59 16.04 -23.46
CA ALA A 1169 43.85 15.81 -22.76
C ALA A 1169 44.36 14.36 -22.91
N CYS A 1170 43.47 13.38 -22.84
CA CYS A 1170 43.84 11.95 -22.89
C CYS A 1170 43.93 11.38 -24.32
N ASP A 1171 43.34 12.05 -25.33
CA ASP A 1171 43.21 11.51 -26.70
C ASP A 1171 44.54 11.04 -27.31
N PRO A 1172 45.65 11.80 -27.21
CA PRO A 1172 46.92 11.39 -27.82
C PRO A 1172 47.41 10.05 -27.26
N LEU A 1173 47.26 9.83 -25.95
CA LEU A 1173 47.66 8.61 -25.25
C LEU A 1173 46.72 7.45 -25.58
N LEU A 1174 45.40 7.68 -25.52
CA LEU A 1174 44.40 6.65 -25.76
C LEU A 1174 44.40 6.18 -27.22
N ARG A 1175 44.59 7.08 -28.20
CA ARG A 1175 44.72 6.72 -29.62
C ARG A 1175 45.98 5.94 -29.92
N GLN A 1176 47.08 6.23 -29.23
CA GLN A 1176 48.32 5.47 -29.36
C GLN A 1176 48.12 4.01 -28.90
N ILE A 1177 47.32 3.79 -27.86
CA ILE A 1177 47.13 2.46 -27.25
C ILE A 1177 46.01 1.65 -27.93
N TYR A 1178 44.86 2.27 -28.20
CA TYR A 1178 43.63 1.62 -28.67
C TYR A 1178 43.27 1.95 -30.12
N GLY A 1179 44.04 2.82 -30.79
CA GLY A 1179 43.77 3.28 -32.15
C GLY A 1179 42.81 4.46 -32.22
N PRO A 1180 42.66 5.09 -33.41
CA PRO A 1180 41.85 6.29 -33.58
C PRO A 1180 40.34 6.08 -33.36
N ASP A 1181 39.85 4.84 -33.45
CA ASP A 1181 38.43 4.51 -33.41
C ASP A 1181 37.93 4.04 -32.03
N TYR A 1182 38.74 4.21 -30.96
CA TYR A 1182 38.37 3.76 -29.60
C TYR A 1182 37.09 4.43 -29.05
N LEU A 1183 36.78 5.63 -29.55
CA LEU A 1183 35.48 6.30 -29.44
C LEU A 1183 34.99 6.63 -30.84
N SER A 1184 33.87 6.05 -31.24
CA SER A 1184 33.34 6.17 -32.61
C SER A 1184 32.57 7.47 -32.85
N ASN A 1185 32.02 8.06 -31.79
CA ASN A 1185 31.22 9.29 -31.87
C ASN A 1185 31.17 9.98 -30.50
N GLU A 1186 30.66 11.20 -30.49
CA GLU A 1186 30.59 12.02 -29.27
C GLU A 1186 29.66 11.44 -28.20
N THR A 1187 28.69 10.59 -28.56
CA THR A 1187 27.78 9.97 -27.58
C THR A 1187 28.46 8.94 -26.68
N GLU A 1188 29.63 8.44 -27.10
CA GLU A 1188 30.44 7.48 -26.34
C GLU A 1188 31.42 8.18 -25.37
N LEU A 1189 31.46 9.51 -25.39
CA LEU A 1189 32.37 10.32 -24.58
C LEU A 1189 32.41 9.94 -23.08
N PRO A 1190 31.30 9.62 -22.40
CA PRO A 1190 31.34 9.21 -20.99
C PRO A 1190 32.16 7.93 -20.75
N PHE A 1191 32.37 7.07 -21.75
CA PHE A 1191 33.18 5.86 -21.62
C PHE A 1191 34.69 6.12 -21.62
N VAL A 1192 35.15 7.36 -21.88
CA VAL A 1192 36.56 7.73 -21.75
C VAL A 1192 37.09 7.44 -20.34
N VAL A 1193 36.24 7.62 -19.32
CA VAL A 1193 36.54 7.31 -17.91
C VAL A 1193 36.87 5.82 -17.74
N GLY A 1194 36.12 4.95 -18.42
CA GLY A 1194 36.35 3.50 -18.40
C GLY A 1194 37.70 3.09 -19.00
N TYR A 1195 38.11 3.73 -20.09
CA TYR A 1195 39.43 3.49 -20.70
C TYR A 1195 40.58 3.97 -19.81
N ILE A 1196 40.42 5.11 -19.13
CA ILE A 1196 41.40 5.62 -18.15
C ILE A 1196 41.55 4.62 -17.01
N PHE A 1197 40.45 4.15 -16.42
CA PHE A 1197 40.48 3.16 -15.33
C PHE A 1197 40.99 1.79 -15.76
N LEU A 1198 40.71 1.36 -16.99
CA LEU A 1198 41.23 0.11 -17.55
C LEU A 1198 42.77 0.12 -17.59
N LEU A 1199 43.39 1.25 -17.95
CA LEU A 1199 44.84 1.42 -17.98
C LEU A 1199 45.44 1.61 -16.58
N ALA A 1200 44.78 2.39 -15.72
CA ALA A 1200 45.25 2.62 -14.35
C ALA A 1200 45.24 1.33 -13.51
N SER A 1201 44.21 0.48 -13.67
CA SER A 1201 44.08 -0.81 -12.98
C SER A 1201 45.04 -1.90 -13.48
N GLY A 1202 45.59 -1.74 -14.69
CA GLY A 1202 46.42 -2.77 -15.33
C GLY A 1202 45.64 -4.01 -15.79
N ALA A 1203 44.30 -3.95 -15.82
CA ALA A 1203 43.45 -5.06 -16.24
C ALA A 1203 43.60 -5.40 -17.75
N ASP A 1204 44.15 -4.50 -18.57
CA ASP A 1204 44.53 -4.76 -19.96
C ASP A 1204 45.95 -5.35 -20.11
N ARG A 1205 46.11 -6.60 -19.67
CA ARG A 1205 47.25 -7.52 -19.97
C ARG A 1205 48.60 -6.86 -20.31
N GLY A 1206 49.19 -6.20 -19.32
CA GLY A 1206 50.57 -5.69 -19.39
C GLY A 1206 50.70 -4.23 -19.88
N LYS A 1207 49.59 -3.52 -20.09
CA LYS A 1207 49.57 -2.08 -20.36
C LYS A 1207 49.04 -1.32 -19.15
N GLN A 1208 49.84 -1.20 -18.09
CA GLN A 1208 49.50 -0.39 -16.94
C GLN A 1208 50.20 0.96 -17.01
N THR A 1209 49.43 2.05 -16.95
CA THR A 1209 49.98 3.42 -16.89
C THR A 1209 49.01 4.34 -16.18
N MET A 1210 49.55 5.26 -15.37
CA MET A 1210 48.77 6.31 -14.69
C MET A 1210 48.69 7.60 -15.50
N GLN A 1211 49.45 7.72 -16.59
CA GLN A 1211 49.53 8.96 -17.40
C GLN A 1211 48.16 9.49 -17.87
N PRO A 1212 47.21 8.65 -18.33
CA PRO A 1212 45.87 9.15 -18.67
C PRO A 1212 45.09 9.69 -17.46
N LEU A 1213 45.31 9.15 -16.26
CA LEU A 1213 44.69 9.68 -15.03
C LEU A 1213 45.34 11.01 -14.60
N GLU A 1214 46.66 11.15 -14.79
CA GLU A 1214 47.38 12.42 -14.55
C GLU A 1214 46.91 13.53 -15.50
N GLU A 1215 46.75 13.25 -16.79
CA GLU A 1215 46.20 14.19 -17.78
C GLU A 1215 44.74 14.56 -17.45
N ALA A 1216 43.92 13.58 -17.06
CA ALA A 1216 42.55 13.82 -16.62
C ALA A 1216 42.48 14.68 -15.34
N THR A 1217 43.43 14.51 -14.42
CA THR A 1217 43.55 15.32 -13.19
C THR A 1217 43.84 16.78 -13.54
N ARG A 1218 44.78 17.03 -14.45
CA ARG A 1218 45.09 18.39 -14.95
C ARG A 1218 43.91 19.04 -15.68
N ALA A 1219 43.19 18.26 -16.50
CA ALA A 1219 41.99 18.76 -17.19
C ALA A 1219 40.87 19.15 -16.22
N LEU A 1220 40.72 18.39 -15.14
CA LEU A 1220 39.76 18.66 -14.07
C LEU A 1220 40.17 19.88 -13.24
N GLU A 1221 41.44 20.01 -12.85
CA GLU A 1221 41.98 21.16 -12.12
C GLU A 1221 41.66 22.49 -12.84
N GLY A 1222 41.97 22.57 -14.14
CA GLY A 1222 41.68 23.76 -14.95
C GLY A 1222 40.20 24.09 -15.13
N MET A 1223 39.29 23.16 -14.80
CA MET A 1223 37.84 23.39 -14.83
C MET A 1223 37.25 23.69 -13.44
N VAL A 1224 37.82 23.13 -12.38
CA VAL A 1224 37.38 23.37 -10.99
C VAL A 1224 37.85 24.73 -10.48
N GLU A 1225 39.03 25.21 -10.90
CA GLU A 1225 39.52 26.54 -10.51
C GLU A 1225 38.60 27.71 -10.90
N PRO A 1226 38.03 27.78 -12.13
CA PRO A 1226 37.17 28.90 -12.54
C PRO A 1226 35.68 28.71 -12.26
N ALA A 1227 35.24 27.48 -11.96
CA ALA A 1227 33.81 27.11 -11.97
C ALA A 1227 33.32 26.34 -10.73
N GLY A 1228 34.21 25.87 -9.86
CA GLY A 1228 33.81 25.40 -8.53
C GLY A 1228 33.02 26.52 -7.83
N ASP A 1229 31.86 26.17 -7.28
CA ASP A 1229 30.93 27.06 -6.56
C ASP A 1229 29.87 27.76 -7.43
N PHE A 1230 29.88 27.60 -8.77
CA PHE A 1230 28.92 28.32 -9.63
C PHE A 1230 27.45 27.91 -9.40
N ILE A 1231 27.14 26.62 -9.29
CA ILE A 1231 25.74 26.19 -9.12
C ILE A 1231 25.28 26.48 -7.68
N THR A 1232 26.11 26.14 -6.70
CA THR A 1232 25.73 26.19 -5.28
C THR A 1232 25.66 27.62 -4.74
N GLU A 1233 26.71 28.43 -4.94
CA GLU A 1233 26.74 29.79 -4.38
C GLU A 1233 25.95 30.80 -5.22
N ARG A 1234 25.97 30.65 -6.56
CA ARG A 1234 25.41 31.66 -7.46
C ARG A 1234 24.01 31.32 -7.95
N VAL A 1235 23.75 30.08 -8.34
CA VAL A 1235 22.44 29.71 -8.92
C VAL A 1235 21.41 29.39 -7.84
N LEU A 1236 21.75 28.52 -6.88
CA LEU A 1236 20.81 28.11 -5.83
C LEU A 1236 20.54 29.21 -4.80
N GLY A 1237 21.56 29.95 -4.40
CA GLY A 1237 21.40 31.11 -3.51
C GLY A 1237 20.44 32.17 -4.09
N GLU A 1238 20.57 32.48 -5.39
CA GLU A 1238 19.67 33.41 -6.09
C GLU A 1238 18.24 32.86 -6.24
N MET A 1239 18.08 31.55 -6.49
CA MET A 1239 16.77 30.91 -6.66
C MET A 1239 15.96 30.80 -5.37
N LEU A 1240 16.62 30.40 -4.28
CA LEU A 1240 15.96 30.10 -3.02
C LEU A 1240 15.81 31.35 -2.16
N SER A 1241 16.57 32.42 -2.44
CA SER A 1241 16.60 33.63 -1.62
C SER A 1241 16.95 33.33 -0.15
N ILE A 1242 17.70 32.24 0.08
CA ILE A 1242 18.20 31.76 1.37
C ILE A 1242 19.73 31.65 1.22
N PRO A 1243 20.53 32.15 2.18
CA PRO A 1243 21.99 31.99 2.14
C PRO A 1243 22.37 30.51 2.28
N ILE A 1244 23.17 29.99 1.35
CA ILE A 1244 23.71 28.62 1.40
C ILE A 1244 25.17 28.72 1.81
N ASN A 1245 25.49 28.29 3.03
CA ASN A 1245 26.86 28.21 3.53
C ASN A 1245 27.34 26.75 3.46
N VAL A 1246 28.40 26.49 2.69
CA VAL A 1246 29.09 25.20 2.72
C VAL A 1246 30.15 25.27 3.82
N VAL A 1247 29.92 24.59 4.94
CA VAL A 1247 30.85 24.56 6.08
C VAL A 1247 31.86 23.42 5.88
N ASP A 1248 33.15 23.74 5.98
CA ASP A 1248 34.23 22.75 5.89
C ASP A 1248 34.45 22.08 7.26
N GLU A 1249 34.34 20.75 7.34
CA GLU A 1249 34.64 20.00 8.56
C GLU A 1249 36.13 20.01 8.92
N SER A 1250 37.02 20.38 7.98
CA SER A 1250 38.45 20.55 8.28
C SER A 1250 38.80 21.85 9.01
N ASP A 1251 37.82 22.76 9.16
CA ASP A 1251 37.89 23.95 10.01
C ASP A 1251 37.31 23.72 11.43
N LYS A 1252 36.93 22.48 11.79
CA LYS A 1252 36.49 22.08 13.14
C LYS A 1252 37.55 21.32 13.94
#